data_AF-Q9DBX3-F1
#
_entry.id   AF-Q9DBX3-F1
#
_cell.length_a   1.000
_cell.length_b   1.000
_cell.length_c   1.000
_cell.angle_alpha   90.00
_cell.angle_beta   90.00
_cell.angle_gamma   90.00
#
_symmetry.space_group_name_H-M   'P 1'
#
loop_
_entity.id
_entity.type
_entity.pdbx_description
1 polymer ?
#
loop_
_entity_poly.entity_id
_entity_poly.type
_entity_poly.pdbx_seq_one_letter_code
_entity_poly.pdbx_strand_id
1 'polypeptide(L)'
;MKLALLPWILMLLSTIPGPGFTAGAQGSCSLRCGAQDGLCSCHPTCSGLGTCCEDFLDYCLEILPSSGSMMGGKDFVVQHLKWTDPTDGVICRFKESIQTLGYVDDFYQVHCISPLLYESGYIPFTISMDNGRSFPHAGTWLAAHPYKVSESEKSQLVNETHWQYYGTSDTRGNLNLTWDTSALPTPAVTIELWGYEETGKPYSGNWTSKWSYLYPLATNIPNTGFFTFTPKPASPQYQRWKVGALRISSSRNYPGEKDVRALWTNDHALAWHLGDDFRADSVAWARAQCLAWEALEDQLPNFLTELPDCPCTLAQARADSGRFFTDYGCDIEHGSVCTYHPGAVHCVRSVQASPRYGSGQQCCYTAAGTQLLTSDSTSGSTPDRGHDWGAPPYRTPPRVPGMSHWLYDVISFYYCCLWAPECPRYMKRRPSSDCRNYRPPRLASAFGDPHFVTFDGTSFSFSGNGEYVLLETTLSDLRVQGRAQPGRMPNGTQARGTGLTAVAVQEDNSDVIEVRLAGGSRVLEVLLNQKVLSFTEQNWMDLKGMFLSVAAQDKVSIMLSSGAGLEVGVQGPFLSVSILLPEKFLTHTRGLLGTLNNNPRDDFTLRNGQVLPLNASAQQVFQFGADWAVSNTSSLFTYDSWLLVYQFVYGPKHNPNFKPLFPDETTLSPSQTEDVARLCEGDRFCILDVMSTGSSSVGNATRIAHQLHQHRLKSLQPVVSCGWLPPPANGHKEGLRYLEGSVVRFSCNNGYSLVGPESSTCQADGKWSMPTPECQPGRSYTVLLSIIFGGLAIVALISIIYMMLHRRRKSNMTMWSSQP
;
A
#
# COMPACT_ATOMS: atom_id res chain seq x y z
N MET A 1 -70.23 -36.83 38.15
CA MET A 1 -69.96 -35.37 38.17
C MET A 1 -69.04 -35.04 37.00
N LYS A 2 -69.46 -34.11 36.13
CA LYS A 2 -68.66 -33.26 35.21
C LYS A 2 -67.82 -34.03 34.15
N LEU A 3 -68.22 -34.25 32.90
CA LEU A 3 -68.86 -33.40 31.86
C LEU A 3 -68.01 -32.18 31.44
N ALA A 4 -67.34 -32.31 30.29
CA ALA A 4 -67.21 -31.32 29.19
C ALA A 4 -66.05 -31.77 28.26
N LEU A 5 -66.33 -32.53 27.20
CA LEU A 5 -66.68 -32.05 25.84
C LEU A 5 -65.45 -31.51 25.07
N LEU A 6 -64.84 -32.36 24.23
CA LEU A 6 -64.12 -31.91 23.04
C LEU A 6 -64.73 -32.60 21.80
N PRO A 7 -65.23 -31.83 20.82
CA PRO A 7 -65.96 -32.34 19.68
C PRO A 7 -65.05 -32.65 18.49
N TRP A 8 -65.63 -33.46 17.60
CA TRP A 8 -65.13 -33.93 16.32
C TRP A 8 -64.79 -32.80 15.34
N ILE A 9 -63.72 -33.01 14.56
CA ILE A 9 -63.50 -32.30 13.29
C ILE A 9 -63.41 -33.37 12.21
N LEU A 10 -64.50 -33.51 11.45
CA LEU A 10 -64.60 -34.31 10.24
C LEU A 10 -64.69 -33.34 9.05
N MET A 11 -63.83 -33.58 8.05
CA MET A 11 -63.94 -33.28 6.60
C MET A 11 -64.61 -32.00 6.09
N LEU A 12 -63.89 -31.28 5.21
CA LEU A 12 -64.26 -30.84 3.83
C LEU A 12 -63.24 -29.76 3.37
N LEU A 13 -62.30 -30.06 2.46
CA LEU A 13 -62.38 -29.83 1.00
C LEU A 13 -62.73 -28.39 0.58
N SER A 14 -61.73 -27.62 0.16
CA SER A 14 -61.83 -26.63 -0.93
C SER A 14 -60.45 -26.21 -1.44
N THR A 15 -60.12 -26.68 -2.64
CA THR A 15 -59.04 -26.22 -3.53
C THR A 15 -59.57 -25.11 -4.46
N ILE A 16 -59.03 -23.88 -4.43
CA ILE A 16 -59.13 -22.85 -5.50
C ILE A 16 -57.85 -21.96 -5.46
N PRO A 17 -57.30 -21.46 -6.61
CA PRO A 17 -55.88 -21.17 -6.78
C PRO A 17 -55.51 -19.67 -6.94
N GLY A 18 -54.21 -19.37 -6.77
CA GLY A 18 -53.53 -18.16 -7.30
C GLY A 18 -52.42 -17.63 -6.37
N PRO A 19 -51.46 -16.79 -6.83
CA PRO A 19 -51.07 -16.41 -8.19
C PRO A 19 -49.65 -16.90 -8.57
N GLY A 20 -49.36 -16.93 -9.87
CA GLY A 20 -48.07 -17.35 -10.41
C GLY A 20 -46.92 -16.45 -9.98
N PHE A 21 -46.14 -16.92 -9.00
CA PHE A 21 -44.73 -16.58 -8.91
C PHE A 21 -44.02 -17.44 -9.95
N THR A 22 -43.35 -16.80 -10.89
CA THR A 22 -42.37 -17.47 -11.76
C THR A 22 -41.45 -18.27 -10.85
N ALA A 23 -41.64 -19.58 -10.84
CA ALA A 23 -40.83 -20.52 -10.10
C ALA A 23 -39.43 -20.48 -10.73
N GLY A 24 -38.56 -19.59 -10.22
CA GLY A 24 -37.16 -19.95 -10.15
C GLY A 24 -37.13 -21.29 -9.43
N ALA A 25 -36.70 -22.34 -10.13
CA ALA A 25 -36.61 -23.66 -9.52
C ALA A 25 -35.80 -23.51 -8.24
N GLN A 26 -36.36 -23.90 -7.09
CA GLN A 26 -35.68 -23.77 -5.78
C GLN A 26 -34.32 -24.49 -5.72
N GLY A 27 -33.93 -25.21 -6.78
CA GLY A 27 -32.63 -25.85 -6.96
C GLY A 27 -31.74 -25.30 -8.08
N SER A 28 -31.96 -24.07 -8.59
CA SER A 28 -31.10 -23.45 -9.61
C SER A 28 -30.29 -22.27 -9.07
N CYS A 29 -29.05 -22.10 -9.56
CA CYS A 29 -28.16 -20.99 -9.25
C CYS A 29 -28.21 -19.79 -10.19
N SER A 30 -29.07 -19.81 -11.21
CA SER A 30 -29.27 -18.66 -12.11
C SER A 30 -29.64 -17.40 -11.32
N LEU A 31 -28.85 -16.34 -11.46
CA LEU A 31 -29.00 -15.06 -10.70
C LEU A 31 -29.01 -15.22 -9.17
N ARG A 32 -28.49 -16.34 -8.63
CA ARG A 32 -28.53 -16.68 -7.20
C ARG A 32 -27.15 -17.01 -6.61
N CYS A 33 -26.05 -16.58 -7.25
CA CYS A 33 -24.71 -16.81 -6.72
C CYS A 33 -24.52 -16.15 -5.33
N GLY A 34 -24.03 -16.94 -4.38
CA GLY A 34 -23.94 -16.57 -2.97
C GLY A 34 -25.17 -16.95 -2.13
N ALA A 35 -26.27 -17.41 -2.73
CA ALA A 35 -27.46 -17.86 -2.00
C ALA A 35 -27.21 -19.19 -1.27
N GLN A 36 -27.69 -19.28 -0.02
CA GLN A 36 -27.66 -20.51 0.79
C GLN A 36 -29.07 -21.07 1.05
N ASP A 37 -30.12 -20.39 0.59
CA ASP A 37 -31.52 -20.78 0.72
C ASP A 37 -31.92 -21.82 -0.35
N GLY A 38 -32.68 -22.84 0.06
CA GLY A 38 -33.26 -23.84 -0.85
C GLY A 38 -32.92 -25.29 -0.51
N LEU A 39 -33.14 -26.18 -1.48
CA LEU A 39 -32.81 -27.62 -1.38
C LEU A 39 -31.32 -27.90 -1.60
N CYS A 40 -30.62 -26.96 -2.23
CA CYS A 40 -29.19 -26.96 -2.50
C CYS A 40 -28.66 -25.53 -2.37
N SER A 41 -27.34 -25.36 -2.37
CA SER A 41 -26.64 -24.10 -2.12
C SER A 41 -25.94 -23.60 -3.39
N CYS A 42 -25.96 -22.28 -3.58
CA CYS A 42 -25.23 -21.54 -4.63
C CYS A 42 -24.10 -20.70 -4.04
N HIS A 43 -23.72 -20.99 -2.80
CA HIS A 43 -22.66 -20.30 -2.07
C HIS A 43 -21.36 -21.11 -2.13
N PRO A 44 -20.17 -20.48 -2.21
CA PRO A 44 -18.88 -21.17 -2.38
C PRO A 44 -18.59 -22.30 -1.38
N THR A 45 -19.15 -22.23 -0.16
CA THR A 45 -19.00 -23.27 0.87
C THR A 45 -19.69 -24.60 0.52
N CYS A 46 -20.58 -24.61 -0.48
CA CYS A 46 -21.34 -25.80 -0.86
C CYS A 46 -20.45 -26.95 -1.31
N SER A 47 -19.29 -26.66 -1.94
CA SER A 47 -18.40 -27.67 -2.51
C SER A 47 -17.81 -28.57 -1.42
N GLY A 48 -17.32 -27.98 -0.32
CA GLY A 48 -16.78 -28.73 0.80
C GLY A 48 -17.85 -29.37 1.70
N LEU A 49 -19.10 -28.88 1.65
CA LEU A 49 -20.24 -29.48 2.34
C LEU A 49 -20.96 -30.55 1.51
N GLY A 50 -20.71 -30.64 0.21
CA GLY A 50 -21.43 -31.53 -0.70
C GLY A 50 -22.90 -31.15 -0.88
N THR A 51 -23.21 -29.85 -0.86
CA THR A 51 -24.59 -29.32 -0.93
C THR A 51 -24.84 -28.41 -2.14
N CYS A 52 -23.92 -28.35 -3.10
CA CYS A 52 -24.08 -27.50 -4.28
C CYS A 52 -25.29 -27.88 -5.12
N CYS A 53 -25.95 -26.90 -5.73
CA CYS A 53 -26.89 -27.17 -6.81
C CYS A 53 -26.16 -27.76 -8.02
N GLU A 54 -26.86 -28.58 -8.80
CA GLU A 54 -26.28 -29.26 -9.98
C GLU A 54 -25.73 -28.26 -11.01
N ASP A 55 -26.35 -27.09 -11.12
CA ASP A 55 -26.01 -26.02 -12.07
C ASP A 55 -25.11 -24.93 -11.46
N PHE A 56 -24.50 -25.17 -10.30
CA PHE A 56 -23.72 -24.15 -9.58
C PHE A 56 -22.60 -23.56 -10.43
N LEU A 57 -21.77 -24.39 -11.06
CA LEU A 57 -20.64 -23.94 -11.88
C LEU A 57 -21.08 -23.41 -13.25
N ASP A 58 -22.32 -23.70 -13.67
CA ASP A 58 -22.86 -23.15 -14.91
C ASP A 58 -23.22 -21.67 -14.75
N TYR A 59 -23.68 -21.25 -13.57
CA TYR A 59 -24.11 -19.87 -13.32
C TYR A 59 -23.13 -19.05 -12.47
N CYS A 60 -22.39 -19.67 -11.55
CA CYS A 60 -21.43 -19.01 -10.67
C CYS A 60 -20.02 -19.30 -11.15
N LEU A 61 -19.54 -18.40 -12.02
CA LEU A 61 -18.43 -18.66 -12.92
C LEU A 61 -17.07 -18.70 -12.21
N GLU A 62 -16.27 -19.68 -12.59
CA GLU A 62 -14.83 -19.71 -12.41
C GLU A 62 -14.14 -19.32 -13.72
N ILE A 63 -13.01 -18.61 -13.67
CA ILE A 63 -12.33 -18.08 -14.85
C ILE A 63 -10.82 -18.29 -14.78
N LEU A 64 -10.15 -18.34 -15.93
CA LEU A 64 -8.69 -18.36 -16.03
C LEU A 64 -8.20 -17.55 -17.25
N PRO A 65 -7.17 -16.69 -17.11
CA PRO A 65 -6.69 -16.17 -15.84
C PRO A 65 -7.80 -15.43 -15.07
N SER A 66 -7.61 -15.27 -13.76
CA SER A 66 -8.58 -14.61 -12.88
C SER A 66 -8.36 -13.10 -12.74
N SER A 67 -7.22 -12.63 -13.24
CA SER A 67 -6.76 -11.25 -13.07
C SER A 67 -5.99 -10.72 -14.28
N GLY A 68 -5.85 -9.40 -14.32
CA GLY A 68 -5.05 -8.70 -15.33
C GLY A 68 -5.11 -7.19 -15.15
N SER A 69 -4.37 -6.46 -15.97
CA SER A 69 -4.30 -5.00 -15.90
C SER A 69 -5.67 -4.35 -16.00
N MET A 70 -5.92 -3.33 -15.17
CA MET A 70 -7.06 -2.43 -15.34
C MET A 70 -7.06 -1.70 -16.69
N MET A 71 -5.94 -1.70 -17.42
CA MET A 71 -5.88 -1.18 -18.79
C MET A 71 -6.62 -2.06 -19.82
N GLY A 72 -7.07 -3.25 -19.42
CA GLY A 72 -7.86 -4.15 -20.26
C GLY A 72 -7.07 -4.90 -21.32
N GLY A 73 -7.77 -5.61 -22.19
CA GLY A 73 -7.20 -6.39 -23.29
C GLY A 73 -6.75 -7.79 -22.92
N LYS A 74 -7.04 -8.24 -21.69
CA LYS A 74 -6.74 -9.60 -21.25
C LYS A 74 -7.87 -10.53 -21.68
N ASP A 75 -7.49 -11.60 -22.36
CA ASP A 75 -8.37 -12.69 -22.77
C ASP A 75 -8.43 -13.72 -21.64
N PHE A 76 -9.64 -14.02 -21.15
CA PHE A 76 -9.85 -15.04 -20.13
C PHE A 76 -10.99 -15.99 -20.52
N VAL A 77 -10.77 -17.26 -20.20
CA VAL A 77 -11.72 -18.34 -20.46
C VAL A 77 -12.61 -18.57 -19.23
N VAL A 78 -13.90 -18.79 -19.49
CA VAL A 78 -14.88 -19.22 -18.51
C VAL A 78 -14.79 -20.73 -18.36
N GLN A 79 -14.50 -21.18 -17.14
CA GLN A 79 -14.42 -22.59 -16.84
C GLN A 79 -15.82 -23.21 -16.75
N HIS A 80 -15.90 -24.49 -17.08
CA HIS A 80 -17.11 -25.34 -16.98
C HIS A 80 -18.30 -24.94 -17.87
N LEU A 81 -18.34 -23.71 -18.42
CA LEU A 81 -19.35 -23.26 -19.36
C LEU A 81 -18.96 -23.61 -20.81
N LYS A 82 -19.73 -24.51 -21.44
CA LYS A 82 -19.59 -24.84 -22.86
C LYS A 82 -20.79 -24.38 -23.66
N TRP A 83 -20.55 -23.89 -24.88
CA TRP A 83 -21.60 -23.35 -25.74
C TRP A 83 -21.55 -23.94 -27.15
N THR A 84 -22.65 -24.57 -27.55
CA THR A 84 -22.73 -25.32 -28.83
C THR A 84 -23.45 -24.59 -29.94
N ASP A 85 -24.14 -23.48 -29.64
CA ASP A 85 -24.86 -22.68 -30.63
C ASP A 85 -24.13 -21.35 -30.91
N PRO A 86 -23.10 -21.34 -31.78
CA PRO A 86 -22.35 -20.12 -32.09
C PRO A 86 -23.16 -19.08 -32.87
N THR A 87 -24.45 -19.30 -33.16
CA THR A 87 -25.27 -18.31 -33.88
C THR A 87 -25.62 -17.10 -33.03
N ASP A 88 -25.74 -17.27 -31.72
CA ASP A 88 -25.91 -16.17 -30.77
C ASP A 88 -24.56 -15.64 -30.26
N GLY A 89 -24.41 -14.32 -30.29
CA GLY A 89 -23.20 -13.63 -29.85
C GLY A 89 -23.06 -13.59 -28.34
N VAL A 90 -21.83 -13.81 -27.87
CA VAL A 90 -21.45 -13.71 -26.46
C VAL A 90 -21.18 -12.26 -26.11
N ILE A 91 -21.83 -11.76 -25.04
CA ILE A 91 -21.61 -10.42 -24.50
C ILE A 91 -21.22 -10.52 -23.03
N CYS A 92 -20.05 -9.98 -22.68
CA CYS A 92 -19.56 -9.93 -21.31
C CYS A 92 -19.77 -8.52 -20.74
N ARG A 93 -20.54 -8.40 -19.68
CA ARG A 93 -20.97 -7.12 -19.10
C ARG A 93 -20.38 -6.91 -17.72
N PHE A 94 -19.43 -5.97 -17.62
CA PHE A 94 -18.73 -5.58 -16.40
C PHE A 94 -19.42 -4.38 -15.73
N LYS A 95 -19.55 -4.43 -14.40
CA LYS A 95 -20.23 -3.39 -13.59
C LYS A 95 -21.55 -2.92 -14.19
N GLU A 96 -22.37 -3.87 -14.64
CA GLU A 96 -23.70 -3.64 -15.22
C GLU A 96 -23.77 -2.77 -16.49
N SER A 97 -22.67 -2.15 -16.93
CA SER A 97 -22.72 -1.06 -17.92
C SER A 97 -21.66 -1.15 -19.02
N ILE A 98 -20.52 -1.79 -18.75
CA ILE A 98 -19.43 -1.91 -19.72
C ILE A 98 -19.57 -3.25 -20.43
N GLN A 99 -19.94 -3.25 -21.71
CA GLN A 99 -20.12 -4.47 -22.49
C GLN A 99 -18.93 -4.69 -23.42
N THR A 100 -18.36 -5.89 -23.38
CA THR A 100 -17.33 -6.35 -24.32
C THR A 100 -17.85 -7.54 -25.11
N LEU A 101 -17.34 -7.72 -26.33
CA LEU A 101 -17.66 -8.88 -27.14
C LEU A 101 -16.84 -10.07 -26.66
N GLY A 102 -17.52 -11.14 -26.28
CA GLY A 102 -16.93 -12.44 -26.05
C GLY A 102 -16.90 -13.28 -27.33
N TYR A 103 -16.31 -14.46 -27.24
CA TYR A 103 -16.33 -15.43 -28.34
C TYR A 103 -16.29 -16.86 -27.79
N VAL A 104 -16.54 -17.83 -28.67
CA VAL A 104 -16.44 -19.25 -28.35
C VAL A 104 -15.29 -19.85 -29.17
N ASP A 105 -14.41 -20.59 -28.52
CA ASP A 105 -13.26 -21.22 -29.19
C ASP A 105 -13.62 -22.55 -29.87
N ASP A 106 -12.65 -23.17 -30.55
CA ASP A 106 -12.83 -24.46 -31.23
C ASP A 106 -13.16 -25.62 -30.26
N PHE A 107 -12.93 -25.43 -28.96
CA PHE A 107 -13.25 -26.39 -27.90
C PHE A 107 -14.60 -26.10 -27.22
N TYR A 108 -15.39 -25.18 -27.79
CA TYR A 108 -16.69 -24.73 -27.30
C TYR A 108 -16.62 -23.98 -25.95
N GLN A 109 -15.46 -23.47 -25.58
CA GLN A 109 -15.26 -22.69 -24.34
C GLN A 109 -15.58 -21.23 -24.58
N VAL A 110 -16.19 -20.58 -23.59
CA VAL A 110 -16.56 -19.17 -23.65
C VAL A 110 -15.40 -18.29 -23.19
N HIS A 111 -15.09 -17.26 -23.99
CA HIS A 111 -14.05 -16.27 -23.70
C HIS A 111 -14.64 -14.88 -23.54
N CYS A 112 -14.04 -14.10 -22.65
CA CYS A 112 -14.28 -12.67 -22.49
C CYS A 112 -12.97 -11.91 -22.60
N ILE A 113 -13.05 -10.67 -23.12
CA ILE A 113 -11.93 -9.73 -23.08
C ILE A 113 -12.19 -8.70 -21.98
N SER A 114 -11.21 -8.50 -21.09
CA SER A 114 -11.29 -7.50 -20.04
C SER A 114 -11.31 -6.09 -20.64
N PRO A 115 -12.23 -5.20 -20.17
CA PRO A 115 -12.32 -3.85 -20.70
C PRO A 115 -11.25 -2.93 -20.11
N LEU A 116 -11.06 -1.78 -20.75
CA LEU A 116 -10.33 -0.67 -20.14
C LEU A 116 -11.15 -0.08 -18.97
N LEU A 117 -10.57 -0.12 -17.78
CA LEU A 117 -11.15 0.31 -16.52
C LEU A 117 -10.39 1.51 -15.94
N TYR A 118 -11.02 2.16 -14.96
CA TYR A 118 -10.47 3.31 -14.21
C TYR A 118 -10.44 3.03 -12.70
N GLU A 119 -10.45 1.75 -12.32
CA GLU A 119 -10.50 1.27 -10.95
C GLU A 119 -9.77 -0.08 -10.84
N SER A 120 -9.14 -0.31 -9.70
CA SER A 120 -8.55 -1.59 -9.29
C SER A 120 -9.49 -2.36 -8.36
N GLY A 121 -9.21 -3.65 -8.18
CA GLY A 121 -9.94 -4.54 -7.28
C GLY A 121 -10.89 -5.48 -8.02
N TYR A 122 -11.81 -6.09 -7.26
CA TYR A 122 -12.76 -7.06 -7.80
C TYR A 122 -13.90 -6.39 -8.56
N ILE A 123 -14.02 -6.72 -9.85
CA ILE A 123 -15.00 -6.19 -10.79
C ILE A 123 -16.03 -7.28 -11.09
N PRO A 124 -17.30 -7.11 -10.66
CA PRO A 124 -18.35 -8.05 -11.02
C PRO A 124 -18.63 -7.98 -12.53
N PHE A 125 -18.83 -9.14 -13.13
CA PHE A 125 -19.26 -9.25 -14.52
C PHE A 125 -20.34 -10.32 -14.68
N THR A 126 -21.11 -10.17 -15.76
CA THR A 126 -22.15 -11.12 -16.16
C THR A 126 -21.99 -11.48 -17.63
N ILE A 127 -22.43 -12.67 -18.03
CA ILE A 127 -22.35 -13.13 -19.42
C ILE A 127 -23.75 -13.36 -19.99
N SER A 128 -23.94 -12.85 -21.20
CA SER A 128 -25.06 -13.15 -22.07
C SER A 128 -24.61 -14.11 -23.17
N MET A 129 -25.37 -15.17 -23.38
CA MET A 129 -25.20 -16.13 -24.48
C MET A 129 -26.32 -16.01 -25.54
N ASP A 130 -27.13 -14.95 -25.48
CA ASP A 130 -28.33 -14.75 -26.31
C ASP A 130 -28.39 -13.36 -26.96
N ASN A 131 -27.22 -12.83 -27.39
CA ASN A 131 -27.08 -11.50 -27.99
C ASN A 131 -27.54 -10.33 -27.09
N GLY A 132 -27.39 -10.47 -25.78
CA GLY A 132 -27.58 -9.42 -24.78
C GLY A 132 -28.98 -9.36 -24.20
N ARG A 133 -29.83 -10.38 -24.42
CA ARG A 133 -31.21 -10.40 -23.93
C ARG A 133 -31.27 -10.78 -22.46
N SER A 134 -30.41 -11.69 -22.02
CA SER A 134 -30.32 -12.12 -20.62
C SER A 134 -28.87 -12.27 -20.15
N PHE A 135 -28.62 -12.05 -18.86
CA PHE A 135 -27.30 -12.11 -18.25
C PHE A 135 -27.29 -13.02 -17.01
N PRO A 136 -27.62 -14.32 -17.15
CA PRO A 136 -27.85 -15.20 -16.00
C PRO A 136 -26.56 -15.69 -15.32
N HIS A 137 -25.44 -15.68 -16.04
CA HIS A 137 -24.15 -16.16 -15.54
C HIS A 137 -23.37 -15.01 -14.90
N ALA A 138 -22.82 -15.21 -13.70
CA ALA A 138 -22.14 -14.18 -12.93
C ALA A 138 -20.77 -14.63 -12.44
N GLY A 139 -19.79 -13.74 -12.50
CA GLY A 139 -18.43 -13.97 -12.01
C GLY A 139 -17.76 -12.67 -11.56
N THR A 140 -16.50 -12.78 -11.16
CA THR A 140 -15.72 -11.64 -10.70
C THR A 140 -14.34 -11.64 -11.33
N TRP A 141 -13.93 -10.49 -11.87
CA TRP A 141 -12.64 -10.24 -12.50
C TRP A 141 -11.76 -9.39 -11.58
N LEU A 142 -10.50 -9.76 -11.34
CA LEU A 142 -9.59 -8.93 -10.55
C LEU A 142 -8.82 -7.96 -11.45
N ALA A 143 -9.19 -6.68 -11.40
CA ALA A 143 -8.47 -5.61 -12.10
C ALA A 143 -7.26 -5.14 -11.27
N ALA A 144 -6.06 -5.41 -11.76
CA ALA A 144 -4.82 -5.07 -11.09
C ALA A 144 -4.26 -3.71 -11.55
N HIS A 145 -3.55 -3.05 -10.64
CA HIS A 145 -2.77 -1.84 -10.93
C HIS A 145 -1.73 -2.12 -12.03
N PRO A 146 -1.51 -1.24 -13.03
CA PRO A 146 -0.63 -1.52 -14.16
C PRO A 146 0.79 -1.96 -13.74
N TYR A 147 1.35 -1.32 -12.72
CA TYR A 147 2.69 -1.66 -12.18
C TYR A 147 2.74 -2.92 -11.32
N LYS A 148 1.60 -3.54 -10.97
CA LYS A 148 1.53 -4.78 -10.18
C LYS A 148 1.26 -6.03 -11.02
N VAL A 149 0.94 -5.86 -12.30
CA VAL A 149 0.79 -6.98 -13.25
C VAL A 149 2.15 -7.56 -13.61
N SER A 150 2.20 -8.87 -13.91
CA SER A 150 3.43 -9.54 -14.34
C SER A 150 4.03 -8.91 -15.60
N GLU A 151 5.35 -8.81 -15.66
CA GLU A 151 6.08 -8.29 -16.83
C GLU A 151 5.88 -9.15 -18.08
N SER A 152 5.60 -10.46 -17.92
CA SER A 152 5.29 -11.35 -19.04
C SER A 152 3.97 -11.04 -19.74
N GLU A 153 3.12 -10.20 -19.13
CA GLU A 153 1.80 -9.84 -19.65
C GLU A 153 1.76 -8.42 -20.23
N LYS A 154 2.90 -7.74 -20.28
CA LYS A 154 3.04 -6.37 -20.74
C LYS A 154 3.97 -6.30 -21.94
N SER A 155 3.90 -5.18 -22.64
CA SER A 155 4.99 -4.75 -23.51
C SER A 155 5.93 -3.83 -22.75
N GLN A 156 7.23 -3.96 -22.99
CA GLN A 156 8.29 -3.25 -22.29
C GLN A 156 8.94 -2.19 -23.17
N LEU A 157 9.09 -0.99 -22.61
CA LEU A 157 9.90 0.08 -23.17
C LEU A 157 11.37 -0.24 -22.90
N VAL A 158 12.13 -0.66 -23.92
CA VAL A 158 13.56 -0.92 -23.75
C VAL A 158 14.27 0.40 -23.47
N ASN A 159 14.99 0.46 -22.35
CA ASN A 159 15.61 1.69 -21.83
C ASN A 159 14.56 2.80 -21.66
N GLU A 160 13.57 2.58 -20.80
CA GLU A 160 12.45 3.51 -20.56
C GLU A 160 12.87 4.97 -20.36
N THR A 161 13.98 5.22 -19.65
CA THR A 161 14.54 6.58 -19.49
C THR A 161 14.84 7.24 -20.85
N HIS A 162 15.34 6.49 -21.84
CA HIS A 162 15.59 7.01 -23.19
C HIS A 162 14.29 7.45 -23.89
N TRP A 163 13.16 6.78 -23.65
CA TRP A 163 11.84 7.18 -24.12
C TRP A 163 11.38 8.48 -23.46
N GLN A 164 11.52 8.55 -22.14
CA GLN A 164 11.03 9.66 -21.31
C GLN A 164 11.92 10.91 -21.41
N TYR A 165 13.15 10.83 -21.93
CA TYR A 165 14.02 11.99 -22.16
C TYR A 165 14.15 12.36 -23.63
N TYR A 166 13.51 11.61 -24.54
CA TYR A 166 13.71 11.78 -25.97
C TYR A 166 13.38 13.20 -26.44
N GLY A 167 14.32 13.85 -27.14
CA GLY A 167 14.19 15.23 -27.60
C GLY A 167 14.94 16.25 -26.74
N THR A 168 15.40 15.87 -25.54
CA THR A 168 16.40 16.66 -24.78
C THR A 168 17.76 16.67 -25.49
N SER A 169 18.69 17.55 -25.06
CA SER A 169 20.00 17.80 -25.71
C SER A 169 20.76 16.53 -26.10
N ASP A 170 20.73 15.52 -25.24
CA ASP A 170 21.58 14.33 -25.33
C ASP A 170 20.80 13.06 -25.73
N THR A 171 19.52 13.18 -26.04
CA THR A 171 18.61 12.02 -26.14
C THR A 171 17.94 11.97 -27.51
N ARG A 172 18.53 11.21 -28.43
CA ARG A 172 18.03 10.97 -29.80
C ARG A 172 18.23 9.51 -30.20
N GLY A 173 17.74 9.15 -31.38
CA GLY A 173 17.98 7.84 -32.00
C GLY A 173 16.71 7.01 -32.10
N ASN A 174 16.86 5.69 -32.05
CA ASN A 174 15.73 4.78 -32.15
C ASN A 174 15.22 4.42 -30.76
N LEU A 175 13.90 4.28 -30.66
CA LEU A 175 13.23 3.72 -29.49
C LEU A 175 12.80 2.29 -29.81
N ASN A 176 12.93 1.40 -28.82
CA ASN A 176 12.78 -0.03 -28.97
C ASN A 176 11.73 -0.57 -28.00
N LEU A 177 10.76 -1.32 -28.51
CA LEU A 177 9.65 -1.92 -27.77
C LEU A 177 9.74 -3.44 -27.90
N THR A 178 9.57 -4.16 -26.78
CA THR A 178 9.59 -5.63 -26.74
C THR A 178 8.33 -6.18 -26.08
N TRP A 179 7.89 -7.37 -26.48
CA TRP A 179 6.78 -8.08 -25.84
C TRP A 179 6.88 -9.58 -26.08
N ASP A 180 6.22 -10.37 -25.25
CA ASP A 180 6.07 -11.79 -25.50
C ASP A 180 4.99 -12.05 -26.56
N THR A 181 5.40 -12.62 -27.69
CA THR A 181 4.49 -13.03 -28.77
C THR A 181 3.45 -14.06 -28.33
N SER A 182 3.74 -14.86 -27.30
CA SER A 182 2.82 -15.88 -26.77
C SER A 182 1.61 -15.25 -26.06
N ALA A 183 1.80 -14.07 -25.44
CA ALA A 183 0.74 -13.34 -24.77
C ALA A 183 -0.29 -12.77 -25.76
N LEU A 184 0.12 -12.49 -27.01
CA LEU A 184 -0.73 -12.00 -28.09
C LEU A 184 -0.51 -12.81 -29.39
N PRO A 185 -1.11 -14.01 -29.52
CA PRO A 185 -0.90 -14.93 -30.63
C PRO A 185 -1.69 -14.47 -31.88
N THR A 186 -1.10 -13.54 -32.63
CA THR A 186 -1.62 -13.02 -33.91
C THR A 186 -0.48 -12.95 -34.94
N PRO A 187 -0.73 -13.18 -36.24
CA PRO A 187 0.33 -13.12 -37.25
C PRO A 187 0.87 -11.70 -37.47
N ALA A 188 0.01 -10.69 -37.35
CA ALA A 188 0.37 -9.28 -37.52
C ALA A 188 -0.25 -8.42 -36.40
N VAL A 189 0.50 -7.39 -35.98
CA VAL A 189 0.12 -6.48 -34.90
C VAL A 189 0.07 -5.03 -35.36
N THR A 190 -0.76 -4.25 -34.68
CA THR A 190 -0.81 -2.79 -34.76
C THR A 190 -0.35 -2.24 -33.42
N ILE A 191 0.61 -1.32 -33.47
CA ILE A 191 1.15 -0.62 -32.31
C ILE A 191 0.62 0.80 -32.37
N GLU A 192 0.00 1.26 -31.29
CA GLU A 192 -0.69 2.54 -31.24
C GLU A 192 -0.53 3.24 -29.91
N LEU A 193 -0.65 4.57 -29.94
CA LEU A 193 -0.51 5.43 -28.78
C LEU A 193 -1.87 5.81 -28.22
N TRP A 194 -2.01 5.66 -26.91
CA TRP A 194 -3.14 6.13 -26.13
C TRP A 194 -2.69 7.21 -25.15
N GLY A 195 -3.44 8.30 -25.07
CA GLY A 195 -3.17 9.40 -24.15
C GLY A 195 -4.18 9.44 -23.01
N TYR A 196 -3.70 9.73 -21.81
CA TYR A 196 -4.54 9.95 -20.63
C TYR A 196 -4.69 11.44 -20.34
N GLU A 197 -5.90 11.88 -20.01
CA GLU A 197 -6.16 13.23 -19.53
C GLU A 197 -7.28 13.23 -18.48
N GLU A 198 -7.27 14.24 -17.61
CA GLU A 198 -8.35 14.55 -16.68
C GLU A 198 -8.84 15.96 -16.96
N THR A 199 -10.13 16.09 -17.25
CA THR A 199 -10.72 17.34 -17.76
C THR A 199 -11.98 17.70 -16.98
N GLY A 200 -12.33 18.98 -17.01
CA GLY A 200 -13.44 19.54 -16.23
C GLY A 200 -12.95 20.35 -15.04
N LYS A 201 -13.86 20.72 -14.14
CA LYS A 201 -13.54 21.55 -12.97
C LYS A 201 -12.97 20.68 -11.85
N PRO A 202 -11.75 20.93 -11.35
CA PRO A 202 -11.17 20.16 -10.26
C PRO A 202 -12.06 20.08 -9.01
N TYR A 203 -12.04 18.93 -8.35
CA TYR A 203 -12.84 18.57 -7.18
C TYR A 203 -14.34 18.85 -7.32
N SER A 204 -14.88 18.67 -8.54
CA SER A 204 -16.31 18.73 -8.84
C SER A 204 -16.80 17.46 -9.50
N GLY A 205 -18.12 17.23 -9.53
CA GLY A 205 -18.71 16.10 -10.25
C GLY A 205 -18.49 16.11 -11.77
N ASN A 206 -17.99 17.21 -12.33
CA ASN A 206 -17.65 17.34 -13.75
C ASN A 206 -16.16 17.03 -14.03
N TRP A 207 -15.36 16.69 -13.01
CA TRP A 207 -13.97 16.29 -13.22
C TRP A 207 -13.93 14.82 -13.64
N THR A 208 -13.54 14.57 -14.89
CA THR A 208 -13.62 13.24 -15.51
C THR A 208 -12.27 12.81 -16.07
N SER A 209 -11.95 11.54 -15.90
CA SER A 209 -10.79 10.88 -16.49
C SER A 209 -11.12 10.30 -17.87
N LYS A 210 -10.14 10.30 -18.77
CA LYS A 210 -10.33 9.77 -20.12
C LYS A 210 -9.02 9.27 -20.74
N TRP A 211 -9.04 8.01 -21.13
CA TRP A 211 -8.14 7.44 -22.13
C TRP A 211 -8.67 7.71 -23.55
N SER A 212 -7.79 8.21 -24.42
CA SER A 212 -8.11 8.48 -25.83
C SER A 212 -7.08 7.82 -26.73
N TYR A 213 -7.56 7.05 -27.71
CA TYR A 213 -6.75 6.67 -28.86
C TYR A 213 -6.26 7.94 -29.58
N LEU A 214 -4.96 7.99 -29.89
CA LEU A 214 -4.37 9.12 -30.61
C LEU A 214 -4.10 8.75 -32.07
N TYR A 215 -3.15 7.86 -32.32
CA TYR A 215 -2.74 7.43 -33.67
C TYR A 215 -1.93 6.12 -33.63
N PRO A 216 -1.77 5.41 -34.76
CA PRO A 216 -0.93 4.23 -34.84
C PRO A 216 0.54 4.61 -35.10
N LEU A 217 1.48 3.94 -34.42
CA LEU A 217 2.91 4.01 -34.74
C LEU A 217 3.27 3.11 -35.92
N ALA A 218 2.66 1.93 -35.97
CA ALA A 218 2.81 0.97 -37.05
C ALA A 218 1.55 0.10 -37.15
N THR A 219 1.19 -0.28 -38.37
CA THR A 219 0.03 -1.14 -38.65
C THR A 219 0.48 -2.31 -39.52
N ASN A 220 -0.19 -3.45 -39.37
CA ASN A 220 0.05 -4.65 -40.18
C ASN A 220 1.52 -5.10 -40.23
N ILE A 221 2.26 -4.95 -39.11
CA ILE A 221 3.63 -5.43 -38.99
C ILE A 221 3.63 -6.89 -38.52
N PRO A 222 4.60 -7.73 -38.96
CA PRO A 222 4.73 -9.09 -38.45
C PRO A 222 4.94 -9.13 -36.93
N ASN A 223 4.28 -10.06 -36.24
CA ASN A 223 4.41 -10.21 -34.79
C ASN A 223 5.72 -10.93 -34.41
N THR A 224 6.80 -10.16 -34.30
CA THR A 224 8.14 -10.69 -33.96
C THR A 224 8.51 -10.56 -32.49
N GLY A 225 7.68 -9.90 -31.68
CA GLY A 225 8.00 -9.57 -30.28
C GLY A 225 8.91 -8.35 -30.12
N PHE A 226 9.25 -7.67 -31.22
CA PHE A 226 10.15 -6.51 -31.22
C PHE A 226 9.71 -5.47 -32.25
N PHE A 227 9.77 -4.20 -31.86
CA PHE A 227 9.54 -3.07 -32.75
C PHE A 227 10.54 -1.96 -32.46
N THR A 228 11.00 -1.29 -33.52
CA THR A 228 11.91 -0.14 -33.42
C THR A 228 11.48 0.95 -34.39
N PHE A 229 11.60 2.20 -33.97
CA PHE A 229 11.32 3.35 -34.81
C PHE A 229 12.11 4.58 -34.35
N THR A 230 12.26 5.55 -35.25
CA THR A 230 12.79 6.87 -34.91
C THR A 230 11.62 7.85 -34.68
N PRO A 231 11.44 8.37 -33.45
CA PRO A 231 10.32 9.25 -33.15
C PRO A 231 10.29 10.56 -33.94
N LYS A 232 9.12 10.85 -34.52
CA LYS A 232 8.79 12.17 -35.11
C LYS A 232 7.82 12.91 -34.18
N PRO A 233 7.89 14.24 -34.10
CA PRO A 233 6.90 15.03 -33.34
C PRO A 233 5.48 14.67 -33.79
N ALA A 234 4.56 14.56 -32.84
CA ALA A 234 3.17 14.31 -33.17
C ALA A 234 2.54 15.53 -33.88
N SER A 235 1.46 15.30 -34.62
CA SER A 235 0.68 16.42 -35.18
C SER A 235 0.18 17.34 -34.06
N PRO A 236 0.05 18.66 -34.27
CA PRO A 236 -0.27 19.63 -33.21
C PRO A 236 -1.50 19.29 -32.36
N GLN A 237 -2.53 18.68 -32.95
CA GLN A 237 -3.74 18.25 -32.24
C GLN A 237 -3.47 17.21 -31.13
N TYR A 238 -2.41 16.42 -31.24
CA TYR A 238 -2.06 15.37 -30.28
C TYR A 238 -1.01 15.81 -29.27
N GLN A 239 -0.22 16.85 -29.55
CA GLN A 239 0.88 17.27 -28.67
C GLN A 239 0.41 17.70 -27.27
N ARG A 240 -0.89 17.90 -27.03
CA ARG A 240 -1.45 18.21 -25.71
C ARG A 240 -1.33 17.07 -24.70
N TRP A 241 -1.26 15.81 -25.15
CA TRP A 241 -1.11 14.66 -24.24
C TRP A 241 0.35 14.48 -23.84
N LYS A 242 0.60 14.42 -22.53
CA LYS A 242 1.95 14.37 -21.94
C LYS A 242 2.24 13.05 -21.22
N VAL A 243 1.18 12.33 -20.88
CA VAL A 243 1.20 11.01 -20.24
C VAL A 243 0.35 10.07 -21.09
N GLY A 244 0.83 8.86 -21.27
CA GLY A 244 0.12 7.84 -22.02
C GLY A 244 0.84 6.50 -22.03
N ALA A 245 0.33 5.58 -22.83
CA ALA A 245 0.86 4.23 -22.96
C ALA A 245 0.74 3.74 -24.41
N LEU A 246 1.60 2.79 -24.77
CA LEU A 246 1.47 2.08 -26.03
C LEU A 246 0.59 0.85 -25.85
N ARG A 247 -0.26 0.60 -26.84
CA ARG A 247 -1.08 -0.60 -26.93
C ARG A 247 -0.71 -1.38 -28.18
N ILE A 248 -0.51 -2.69 -28.03
CA ILE A 248 -0.26 -3.63 -29.12
C ILE A 248 -1.49 -4.53 -29.25
N SER A 249 -2.09 -4.56 -30.44
CA SER A 249 -3.29 -5.37 -30.73
C SER A 249 -3.19 -6.07 -32.09
N SER A 250 -4.09 -7.00 -32.40
CA SER A 250 -4.13 -7.65 -33.71
C SER A 250 -4.45 -6.64 -34.81
N SER A 251 -3.75 -6.70 -35.94
CA SER A 251 -4.06 -5.87 -37.13
C SER A 251 -5.37 -6.23 -37.83
N ARG A 252 -6.07 -7.27 -37.36
CA ARG A 252 -7.45 -7.56 -37.80
C ARG A 252 -8.46 -6.57 -37.22
N ASN A 253 -8.14 -6.01 -36.05
CA ASN A 253 -8.93 -4.98 -35.39
C ASN A 253 -8.64 -3.63 -36.04
N TYR A 254 -9.60 -2.71 -36.02
CA TYR A 254 -9.33 -1.36 -36.52
C TYR A 254 -8.51 -0.56 -35.49
N PRO A 255 -7.63 0.36 -35.92
CA PRO A 255 -6.86 1.18 -34.99
C PRO A 255 -7.78 1.96 -34.01
N GLY A 256 -7.50 1.88 -32.72
CA GLY A 256 -8.30 2.50 -31.66
C GLY A 256 -9.55 1.75 -31.23
N GLU A 257 -9.80 0.54 -31.76
CA GLU A 257 -10.93 -0.31 -31.34
C GLU A 257 -10.86 -0.61 -29.83
N LYS A 258 -11.96 -0.39 -29.11
CA LYS A 258 -11.97 -0.55 -27.64
C LYS A 258 -12.09 -2.01 -27.24
N ASP A 259 -11.56 -2.35 -26.06
CA ASP A 259 -11.83 -3.62 -25.38
C ASP A 259 -11.50 -4.89 -26.20
N VAL A 260 -10.46 -4.79 -27.04
CA VAL A 260 -9.89 -5.91 -27.81
C VAL A 260 -8.68 -6.50 -27.10
N ARG A 261 -8.38 -7.77 -27.39
CA ARG A 261 -7.18 -8.43 -26.89
C ARG A 261 -5.93 -7.61 -27.22
N ALA A 262 -5.18 -7.22 -26.20
CA ALA A 262 -4.08 -6.29 -26.33
C ALA A 262 -3.06 -6.41 -25.20
N LEU A 263 -1.83 -6.00 -25.49
CA LEU A 263 -0.78 -5.77 -24.51
C LEU A 263 -0.57 -4.27 -24.35
N TRP A 264 -0.29 -3.83 -23.13
CA TRP A 264 -0.02 -2.44 -22.82
C TRP A 264 1.39 -2.28 -22.25
N THR A 265 2.00 -1.13 -22.49
CA THR A 265 3.10 -0.64 -21.65
C THR A 265 2.52 -0.07 -20.35
N ASN A 266 3.37 0.07 -19.32
CA ASN A 266 3.04 1.01 -18.26
C ASN A 266 2.90 2.43 -18.86
N ASP A 267 2.16 3.28 -18.16
CA ASP A 267 2.10 4.69 -18.48
C ASP A 267 3.46 5.37 -18.27
N HIS A 268 3.76 6.35 -19.12
CA HIS A 268 5.04 7.04 -19.12
C HIS A 268 4.92 8.46 -19.68
N ALA A 269 5.94 9.28 -19.43
CA ALA A 269 6.08 10.59 -20.03
C ALA A 269 6.31 10.49 -21.54
N LEU A 270 5.45 11.15 -22.32
CA LEU A 270 5.46 11.13 -23.78
C LEU A 270 6.45 12.15 -24.38
N ALA A 271 7.68 12.23 -23.89
CA ALA A 271 8.67 13.20 -24.38
C ALA A 271 8.93 13.08 -25.89
N TRP A 272 9.06 11.84 -26.38
CA TRP A 272 9.28 11.51 -27.78
C TRP A 272 8.18 11.99 -28.74
N HIS A 273 6.98 12.20 -28.21
CA HIS A 273 5.76 12.63 -28.91
C HIS A 273 5.63 14.16 -28.98
N LEU A 274 6.35 14.91 -28.14
CA LEU A 274 6.28 16.37 -28.07
C LEU A 274 6.74 17.06 -29.36
N GLY A 275 6.31 18.33 -29.49
CA GLY A 275 6.55 19.18 -30.65
C GLY A 275 8.02 19.60 -30.85
N ASP A 276 8.27 20.29 -31.97
CA ASP A 276 9.59 20.84 -32.29
C ASP A 276 10.01 21.95 -31.31
N ASP A 277 9.07 22.61 -30.64
CA ASP A 277 9.33 23.57 -29.57
C ASP A 277 10.07 22.93 -28.38
N PHE A 278 9.64 21.74 -27.95
CA PHE A 278 10.33 20.95 -26.93
C PHE A 278 11.70 20.48 -27.41
N ARG A 279 11.83 20.03 -28.67
CA ARG A 279 13.10 19.54 -29.23
C ARG A 279 14.12 20.66 -29.48
N ALA A 280 13.65 21.88 -29.74
CA ALA A 280 14.50 23.04 -29.96
C ALA A 280 15.11 23.57 -28.66
N ASP A 281 14.32 23.66 -27.59
CA ASP A 281 14.78 24.05 -26.26
C ASP A 281 13.93 23.36 -25.18
N SER A 282 14.31 22.14 -24.82
CA SER A 282 13.58 21.32 -23.85
C SER A 282 13.55 21.95 -22.46
N VAL A 283 14.58 22.71 -22.09
CA VAL A 283 14.70 23.36 -20.78
C VAL A 283 13.75 24.54 -20.67
N ALA A 284 13.72 25.43 -21.68
CA ALA A 284 12.78 26.55 -21.69
C ALA A 284 11.32 26.06 -21.76
N TRP A 285 11.06 25.04 -22.57
CA TRP A 285 9.75 24.41 -22.66
C TRP A 285 9.30 23.82 -21.32
N ALA A 286 10.15 23.02 -20.67
CA ALA A 286 9.85 22.38 -19.39
C ALA A 286 9.68 23.42 -18.26
N ARG A 287 10.49 24.49 -18.24
CA ARG A 287 10.31 25.63 -17.34
C ARG A 287 8.91 26.25 -17.49
N ALA A 288 8.45 26.46 -18.72
CA ALA A 288 7.11 27.01 -18.96
C ALA A 288 6.01 26.08 -18.43
N GLN A 289 6.15 24.76 -18.61
CA GLN A 289 5.20 23.79 -18.04
C GLN A 289 5.25 23.75 -16.51
N CYS A 290 6.44 23.81 -15.91
CA CYS A 290 6.60 23.85 -14.46
C CYS A 290 5.89 25.08 -13.85
N LEU A 291 6.03 26.25 -14.48
CA LEU A 291 5.34 27.47 -14.06
C LEU A 291 3.81 27.37 -14.23
N ALA A 292 3.34 26.76 -15.31
CA ALA A 292 1.91 26.54 -15.54
C ALA A 292 1.31 25.57 -14.52
N TRP A 293 2.03 24.49 -14.19
CA TRP A 293 1.66 23.57 -13.12
C TRP A 293 1.62 24.26 -11.76
N GLU A 294 2.62 25.08 -11.44
CA GLU A 294 2.65 25.83 -10.17
C GLU A 294 1.44 26.79 -10.06
N ALA A 295 1.08 27.46 -11.15
CA ALA A 295 -0.10 28.33 -11.21
C ALA A 295 -1.43 27.57 -11.11
N LEU A 296 -1.49 26.32 -11.59
CA LEU A 296 -2.64 25.43 -11.38
C LEU A 296 -2.74 25.00 -9.91
N GLU A 297 -1.62 24.64 -9.29
CA GLU A 297 -1.56 24.29 -7.86
C GLU A 297 -2.09 25.40 -6.96
N ASP A 298 -1.90 26.67 -7.31
CA ASP A 298 -2.48 27.81 -6.60
C ASP A 298 -4.02 27.87 -6.65
N GLN A 299 -4.65 27.21 -7.63
CA GLN A 299 -6.11 27.16 -7.79
C GLN A 299 -6.73 25.92 -7.14
N LEU A 300 -5.91 24.92 -6.81
CA LEU A 300 -6.36 23.65 -6.23
C LEU A 300 -6.39 23.74 -4.71
N PRO A 301 -7.30 22.99 -4.05
CA PRO A 301 -7.32 22.93 -2.60
C PRO A 301 -6.02 22.34 -2.04
N ASN A 302 -5.65 22.84 -0.85
CA ASN A 302 -4.55 22.29 -0.07
C ASN A 302 -4.92 20.91 0.46
N PHE A 303 -4.21 19.88 0.00
CA PHE A 303 -4.42 18.49 0.39
C PHE A 303 -3.50 18.02 1.53
N LEU A 304 -2.47 18.81 1.87
CA LEU A 304 -1.41 18.42 2.81
C LEU A 304 -1.92 18.21 4.24
N THR A 305 -3.09 18.77 4.58
CA THR A 305 -3.66 18.72 5.94
C THR A 305 -4.26 17.36 6.31
N GLU A 306 -4.46 16.46 5.35
CA GLU A 306 -5.08 15.13 5.58
C GLU A 306 -4.07 13.98 5.48
N LEU A 307 -2.80 14.27 5.20
CA LEU A 307 -1.78 13.24 5.00
C LEU A 307 -1.18 12.77 6.34
N PRO A 308 -0.91 11.46 6.50
CA PRO A 308 -0.17 10.98 7.65
C PRO A 308 1.29 11.45 7.60
N ASP A 309 1.86 11.74 8.76
CA ASP A 309 3.29 12.04 8.87
C ASP A 309 4.15 10.81 8.59
N CYS A 310 5.31 11.06 7.97
CA CYS A 310 6.26 10.00 7.68
C CYS A 310 6.85 9.43 8.98
N PRO A 311 7.10 8.11 9.06
CA PRO A 311 7.88 7.53 10.13
C PRO A 311 9.27 8.17 10.22
N CYS A 312 9.74 8.46 11.43
CA CYS A 312 11.00 9.19 11.61
C CYS A 312 12.25 8.38 11.20
N THR A 313 12.14 7.05 11.13
CA THR A 313 13.26 6.16 10.77
C THR A 313 12.81 5.06 9.81
N LEU A 314 13.75 4.54 9.03
CA LEU A 314 13.50 3.37 8.15
C LEU A 314 13.00 2.15 8.93
N ALA A 315 13.50 1.94 10.16
CA ALA A 315 13.05 0.84 11.01
C ALA A 315 11.57 0.98 11.39
N GLN A 316 11.14 2.18 11.78
CA GLN A 316 9.72 2.45 12.04
C GLN A 316 8.88 2.30 10.76
N ALA A 317 9.38 2.78 9.62
CA ALA A 317 8.68 2.70 8.34
C ALA A 317 8.38 1.26 7.90
N ARG A 318 9.36 0.36 8.04
CA ARG A 318 9.19 -1.06 7.73
C ARG A 318 8.37 -1.80 8.80
N ALA A 319 8.40 -1.33 10.05
CA ALA A 319 7.66 -1.96 11.13
C ALA A 319 6.17 -1.55 11.16
N ASP A 320 5.80 -0.37 10.68
CA ASP A 320 4.42 0.14 10.60
C ASP A 320 3.70 -0.32 9.31
N SER A 321 3.58 -1.64 9.18
CA SER A 321 3.02 -2.32 8.01
C SER A 321 1.49 -2.19 7.85
N GLY A 322 0.82 -1.45 8.75
CA GLY A 322 -0.62 -1.19 8.67
C GLY A 322 -0.93 0.11 7.93
N ARG A 323 -0.08 1.13 8.12
CA ARG A 323 -0.24 2.45 7.49
C ARG A 323 0.68 2.66 6.30
N PHE A 324 1.83 1.99 6.27
CA PHE A 324 2.84 2.15 5.23
C PHE A 324 3.18 0.83 4.57
N PHE A 325 3.39 0.87 3.26
CA PHE A 325 3.81 -0.29 2.48
C PHE A 325 4.92 0.11 1.50
N THR A 326 5.79 -0.84 1.17
CA THR A 326 6.96 -0.60 0.32
C THR A 326 6.59 -0.09 -1.07
N ASP A 327 7.33 0.93 -1.52
CA ASP A 327 7.24 1.46 -2.87
C ASP A 327 7.94 0.51 -3.86
N TYR A 328 7.23 0.10 -4.92
CA TYR A 328 7.76 -0.86 -5.91
C TYR A 328 8.90 -0.28 -6.78
N GLY A 329 9.07 1.04 -6.85
CA GLY A 329 10.17 1.71 -7.54
C GLY A 329 11.40 1.97 -6.66
N CYS A 330 11.31 1.75 -5.34
CA CYS A 330 12.43 1.96 -4.42
C CYS A 330 12.38 0.99 -3.24
N ASP A 331 12.80 -0.24 -3.50
CA ASP A 331 12.82 -1.34 -2.54
C ASP A 331 14.24 -1.88 -2.31
N ILE A 332 14.62 -2.01 -1.04
CA ILE A 332 15.94 -2.51 -0.62
C ILE A 332 16.05 -4.03 -0.79
N GLU A 333 14.92 -4.74 -0.76
CA GLU A 333 14.85 -6.19 -0.87
C GLU A 333 14.97 -6.66 -2.33
N HIS A 334 14.70 -5.77 -3.30
CA HIS A 334 14.68 -6.08 -4.73
C HIS A 334 15.69 -5.28 -5.58
N GLY A 335 16.70 -4.67 -4.95
CA GLY A 335 17.73 -3.89 -5.65
C GLY A 335 17.28 -2.45 -5.92
N SER A 336 17.50 -1.58 -4.94
CA SER A 336 17.07 -0.18 -4.94
C SER A 336 17.51 0.60 -6.20
N VAL A 337 16.58 0.93 -7.09
CA VAL A 337 16.84 1.85 -8.22
C VAL A 337 16.51 3.29 -7.82
N CYS A 338 15.38 3.51 -7.13
CA CYS A 338 14.99 4.79 -6.51
C CYS A 338 15.18 6.00 -7.44
N THR A 339 14.80 5.86 -8.72
CA THR A 339 15.11 6.80 -9.81
C THR A 339 14.82 8.27 -9.49
N TYR A 340 13.70 8.53 -8.81
CA TYR A 340 13.25 9.87 -8.45
C TYR A 340 13.76 10.35 -7.08
N HIS A 341 14.46 9.51 -6.33
CA HIS A 341 14.94 9.79 -4.98
C HIS A 341 16.44 9.45 -4.81
N PRO A 342 17.36 10.17 -5.49
CA PRO A 342 18.79 9.90 -5.37
C PRO A 342 19.29 9.88 -3.91
N GLY A 343 19.99 8.82 -3.52
CA GLY A 343 20.47 8.63 -2.15
C GLY A 343 19.48 7.92 -1.21
N ALA A 344 18.24 7.69 -1.65
CA ALA A 344 17.35 6.75 -0.99
C ALA A 344 17.78 5.31 -1.30
N VAL A 345 17.57 4.41 -0.35
CA VAL A 345 17.65 2.96 -0.56
C VAL A 345 16.29 2.28 -0.41
N HIS A 346 15.33 2.95 0.21
CA HIS A 346 14.00 2.43 0.42
C HIS A 346 13.00 3.57 0.54
N CYS A 347 11.84 3.42 -0.08
CA CYS A 347 10.69 4.27 0.16
C CYS A 347 9.48 3.43 0.57
N VAL A 348 8.61 4.02 1.37
CA VAL A 348 7.28 3.49 1.69
C VAL A 348 6.23 4.52 1.30
N ARG A 349 5.03 4.04 0.97
CA ARG A 349 3.86 4.87 0.71
C ARG A 349 2.82 4.64 1.79
N SER A 350 2.10 5.70 2.17
CA SER A 350 0.85 5.54 2.92
C SER A 350 -0.07 4.63 2.13
N VAL A 351 -0.68 3.64 2.78
CA VAL A 351 -1.56 2.68 2.11
C VAL A 351 -2.90 3.30 1.75
N GLN A 352 -3.46 4.09 2.66
CA GLN A 352 -4.75 4.73 2.48
C GLN A 352 -4.55 6.14 1.91
N ALA A 353 -5.30 6.46 0.87
CA ALA A 353 -5.37 7.82 0.36
C ALA A 353 -6.15 8.74 1.32
N SER A 354 -5.92 10.05 1.22
CA SER A 354 -6.69 11.02 1.98
C SER A 354 -8.19 10.94 1.62
N PRO A 355 -9.09 10.95 2.62
CA PRO A 355 -10.52 10.78 2.36
C PRO A 355 -11.10 11.85 1.44
N ARG A 356 -10.73 13.12 1.61
CA ARG A 356 -11.34 14.21 0.84
C ARG A 356 -10.65 14.43 -0.49
N TYR A 357 -9.32 14.36 -0.52
CA TYR A 357 -8.55 14.80 -1.68
C TYR A 357 -7.96 13.68 -2.54
N GLY A 358 -7.91 12.44 -2.05
CA GLY A 358 -7.34 11.31 -2.79
C GLY A 358 -5.83 11.37 -2.93
N SER A 359 -5.18 12.05 -1.98
CA SER A 359 -3.74 12.27 -1.95
C SER A 359 -3.03 11.17 -1.16
N GLY A 360 -1.75 10.95 -1.46
CA GLY A 360 -0.88 10.01 -0.76
C GLY A 360 0.36 10.66 -0.17
N GLN A 361 1.09 9.89 0.62
CA GLN A 361 2.38 10.27 1.18
C GLN A 361 3.42 9.23 0.82
N GLN A 362 4.56 9.66 0.29
CA GLN A 362 5.74 8.82 0.06
C GLN A 362 6.88 9.24 0.98
N CYS A 363 7.47 8.29 1.68
CA CYS A 363 8.51 8.49 2.68
C CYS A 363 9.77 7.71 2.28
N CYS A 364 10.87 8.41 2.02
CA CYS A 364 12.10 7.84 1.50
C CYS A 364 13.26 7.97 2.49
N TYR A 365 14.11 6.94 2.55
CA TYR A 365 15.15 6.83 3.57
C TYR A 365 16.51 6.48 2.96
N THR A 366 17.54 7.08 3.54
CA THR A 366 18.95 6.73 3.28
C THR A 366 19.32 5.37 3.88
N ALA A 367 20.48 4.83 3.49
CA ALA A 367 21.06 3.61 4.08
C ALA A 367 21.27 3.69 5.61
N ALA A 368 21.47 4.90 6.15
CA ALA A 368 21.59 5.14 7.60
C ALA A 368 20.22 5.14 8.33
N GLY A 369 19.12 5.00 7.59
CA GLY A 369 17.76 5.03 8.13
C GLY A 369 17.21 6.44 8.39
N THR A 370 17.91 7.49 7.94
CA THR A 370 17.45 8.89 8.02
C THR A 370 16.47 9.19 6.90
N GLN A 371 15.34 9.80 7.25
CA GLN A 371 14.35 10.30 6.29
C GLN A 371 14.95 11.41 5.41
N LEU A 372 14.74 11.33 4.10
CA LEU A 372 15.11 12.38 3.15
C LEU A 372 14.03 13.46 3.14
N LEU A 373 14.39 14.71 3.41
CA LEU A 373 13.47 15.85 3.38
C LEU A 373 13.65 16.67 2.09
N THR A 374 12.55 17.13 1.51
CA THR A 374 12.55 17.99 0.31
C THR A 374 13.16 19.36 0.57
N SER A 375 13.19 19.81 1.83
CA SER A 375 13.87 21.04 2.25
C SER A 375 15.40 20.94 2.26
N ASP A 376 15.96 19.72 2.20
CA ASP A 376 17.42 19.49 2.21
C ASP A 376 17.95 18.98 0.87
N SER A 377 17.11 18.32 0.08
CA SER A 377 17.50 17.69 -1.18
C SER A 377 16.34 17.60 -2.15
N THR A 378 16.66 17.47 -3.43
CA THR A 378 15.68 17.16 -4.47
C THR A 378 15.24 15.69 -4.47
N SER A 379 15.73 14.89 -3.52
CA SER A 379 15.45 13.46 -3.39
C SER A 379 14.39 13.13 -2.34
N GLY A 380 13.80 14.17 -1.75
CA GLY A 380 13.02 14.04 -0.51
C GLY A 380 11.77 13.17 -0.61
N SER A 381 11.23 12.88 0.56
CA SER A 381 9.93 12.25 0.79
C SER A 381 8.81 13.18 0.33
N THR A 382 8.03 12.84 -0.70
CA THR A 382 7.04 13.76 -1.27
C THR A 382 5.61 13.34 -0.92
N PRO A 383 4.74 14.30 -0.57
CA PRO A 383 3.30 14.11 -0.66
C PRO A 383 2.91 14.06 -2.14
N ASP A 384 1.86 13.31 -2.48
CA ASP A 384 1.35 13.18 -3.84
C ASP A 384 -0.11 13.61 -3.87
N ARG A 385 -0.50 14.48 -4.81
CA ARG A 385 -1.89 14.90 -4.96
C ARG A 385 -2.78 13.75 -5.42
N GLY A 386 -2.30 12.93 -6.35
CA GLY A 386 -2.93 11.69 -6.77
C GLY A 386 -2.26 10.51 -6.08
N HIS A 387 -3.01 9.78 -5.25
CA HIS A 387 -2.52 8.55 -4.63
C HIS A 387 -2.20 7.50 -5.70
N ASP A 388 -1.00 6.92 -5.66
CA ASP A 388 -0.54 5.94 -6.67
C ASP A 388 -1.47 4.74 -6.79
N TRP A 389 -1.93 4.15 -5.68
CA TRP A 389 -2.90 3.05 -5.72
C TRP A 389 -4.36 3.50 -5.91
N GLY A 390 -4.59 4.81 -6.12
CA GLY A 390 -5.92 5.41 -6.20
C GLY A 390 -6.70 5.30 -4.89
N ALA A 391 -7.99 5.63 -4.95
CA ALA A 391 -8.94 5.37 -3.87
C ALA A 391 -10.40 5.50 -4.34
N PRO A 392 -11.35 4.77 -3.72
CA PRO A 392 -12.77 4.99 -3.99
C PRO A 392 -13.20 6.44 -3.69
N PRO A 393 -14.12 7.03 -4.48
CA PRO A 393 -14.60 6.52 -5.77
C PRO A 393 -13.56 6.76 -6.88
N TYR A 394 -12.93 5.70 -7.42
CA TYR A 394 -11.76 5.81 -8.31
C TYR A 394 -11.98 6.68 -9.56
N ARG A 395 -13.19 6.65 -10.14
CA ARG A 395 -13.53 7.40 -11.36
C ARG A 395 -13.63 8.91 -11.17
N THR A 396 -13.47 9.41 -9.94
CA THR A 396 -13.40 10.85 -9.67
C THR A 396 -11.93 11.24 -9.48
N PRO A 397 -11.26 11.80 -10.50
CA PRO A 397 -10.01 12.55 -10.35
C PRO A 397 -9.83 13.31 -9.02
N PRO A 398 -8.62 13.33 -8.42
CA PRO A 398 -7.38 12.69 -8.87
C PRO A 398 -7.21 11.29 -8.25
N ARG A 399 -8.21 10.40 -8.37
CA ARG A 399 -8.25 9.10 -7.69
C ARG A 399 -8.05 7.87 -8.58
N VAL A 400 -7.72 8.07 -9.86
CA VAL A 400 -7.52 6.97 -10.79
C VAL A 400 -6.16 6.32 -10.50
N PRO A 401 -6.11 5.01 -10.16
CA PRO A 401 -4.87 4.33 -9.79
C PRO A 401 -3.81 4.44 -10.89
N GLY A 402 -2.59 4.81 -10.54
CA GLY A 402 -1.47 5.09 -11.45
C GLY A 402 -1.63 6.40 -12.22
N MET A 403 -2.72 6.55 -12.99
CA MET A 403 -2.84 7.65 -13.95
C MET A 403 -2.96 9.03 -13.30
N SER A 404 -3.72 9.19 -12.20
CA SER A 404 -3.80 10.48 -11.52
C SER A 404 -2.47 10.87 -10.88
N HIS A 405 -1.76 9.90 -10.28
CA HIS A 405 -0.42 10.12 -9.73
C HIS A 405 0.56 10.59 -10.82
N TRP A 406 0.54 9.93 -11.97
CA TRP A 406 1.38 10.33 -13.10
C TRP A 406 1.07 11.75 -13.61
N LEU A 407 -0.21 12.13 -13.65
CA LEU A 407 -0.63 13.42 -14.18
C LEU A 407 -0.30 14.61 -13.26
N TYR A 408 -0.38 14.44 -11.94
CA TYR A 408 -0.21 15.57 -11.00
C TYR A 408 1.11 15.62 -10.25
N ASP A 409 1.82 14.50 -10.16
CA ASP A 409 3.01 14.39 -9.32
C ASP A 409 4.22 13.95 -10.14
N VAL A 410 4.11 12.89 -10.96
CA VAL A 410 5.25 12.40 -11.76
C VAL A 410 5.59 13.34 -12.92
N ILE A 411 4.65 13.67 -13.82
CA ILE A 411 4.97 14.50 -15.00
C ILE A 411 5.38 15.93 -14.62
N SER A 412 4.86 16.47 -13.52
CA SER A 412 5.33 17.73 -12.93
C SER A 412 6.76 17.65 -12.43
N PHE A 413 7.18 16.51 -11.88
CA PHE A 413 8.57 16.28 -11.53
C PHE A 413 9.47 16.26 -12.77
N TYR A 414 9.00 15.71 -13.90
CA TYR A 414 9.72 15.84 -15.17
C TYR A 414 9.92 17.30 -15.58
N TYR A 415 8.84 18.10 -15.59
CA TYR A 415 8.92 19.52 -15.97
C TYR A 415 9.85 20.32 -15.07
N CYS A 416 9.77 20.11 -13.76
CA CYS A 416 10.45 20.96 -12.80
C CYS A 416 11.84 20.45 -12.41
N CYS A 417 12.07 19.14 -12.31
CA CYS A 417 13.29 18.56 -11.74
C CYS A 417 14.17 17.85 -12.77
N LEU A 418 13.59 17.18 -13.77
CA LEU A 418 14.36 16.33 -14.69
C LEU A 418 14.71 17.01 -16.02
N TRP A 419 13.77 17.75 -16.62
CA TRP A 419 13.99 18.45 -17.89
C TRP A 419 14.33 19.93 -17.71
N ALA A 420 14.13 20.50 -16.52
CA ALA A 420 14.54 21.85 -16.18
C ALA A 420 15.17 21.91 -14.77
N PRO A 421 16.02 22.89 -14.49
CA PRO A 421 16.61 23.11 -13.17
C PRO A 421 15.68 23.95 -12.26
N GLU A 422 14.38 23.63 -12.20
CA GLU A 422 13.35 24.36 -11.43
C GLU A 422 12.85 23.57 -10.22
N CYS A 423 13.57 22.52 -9.80
CA CYS A 423 13.12 21.57 -8.79
C CYS A 423 12.73 22.21 -7.44
N PRO A 424 13.37 23.30 -6.96
CA PRO A 424 12.91 23.99 -5.75
C PRO A 424 11.44 24.42 -5.78
N ARG A 425 10.87 24.70 -6.97
CA ARG A 425 9.44 25.02 -7.11
C ARG A 425 8.57 23.81 -6.81
N TYR A 426 8.94 22.66 -7.36
CA TYR A 426 8.24 21.40 -7.09
C TYR A 426 8.29 21.06 -5.61
N MET A 427 9.49 21.09 -5.02
CA MET A 427 9.73 20.76 -3.60
C MET A 427 8.96 21.68 -2.65
N LYS A 428 8.79 22.95 -3.01
CA LYS A 428 7.96 23.90 -2.25
C LYS A 428 6.48 23.51 -2.22
N ARG A 429 5.95 22.94 -3.30
CA ARG A 429 4.55 22.50 -3.41
C ARG A 429 4.34 21.07 -2.90
N ARG A 430 5.41 20.28 -2.82
CA ARG A 430 5.43 18.92 -2.28
C ARG A 430 6.39 18.82 -1.07
N PRO A 431 6.13 19.53 0.05
CA PRO A 431 7.00 19.51 1.21
C PRO A 431 6.90 18.17 1.97
N SER A 432 8.04 17.60 2.37
CA SER A 432 8.06 16.41 3.23
C SER A 432 7.40 16.68 4.59
N SER A 433 6.75 15.67 5.15
CA SER A 433 6.50 15.63 6.60
C SER A 433 7.84 15.53 7.34
N ASP A 434 8.01 16.30 8.43
CA ASP A 434 9.22 16.28 9.26
C ASP A 434 9.15 15.30 10.44
N CYS A 435 8.20 14.38 10.38
CA CYS A 435 7.92 13.30 11.33
C CYS A 435 7.60 13.72 12.77
N ARG A 436 7.59 15.01 13.14
CA ARG A 436 7.38 15.46 14.53
C ARG A 436 6.05 15.00 15.14
N ASN A 437 5.03 14.87 14.30
CA ASN A 437 3.70 14.43 14.69
C ASN A 437 3.47 12.93 14.43
N TYR A 438 4.45 12.22 13.86
CA TYR A 438 4.36 10.78 13.70
C TYR A 438 4.35 10.09 15.06
N ARG A 439 3.39 9.19 15.23
CA ARG A 439 3.25 8.34 16.41
C ARG A 439 3.28 6.89 15.96
N PRO A 440 4.26 6.07 16.38
CA PRO A 440 4.28 4.65 16.05
C PRO A 440 3.02 3.93 16.53
N PRO A 441 2.51 2.93 15.77
CA PRO A 441 1.43 2.08 16.24
C PRO A 441 1.84 1.26 17.45
N ARG A 442 0.86 0.82 18.24
CA ARG A 442 1.04 -0.15 19.32
C ARG A 442 0.93 -1.57 18.74
N LEU A 443 1.81 -2.46 19.19
CA LEU A 443 1.92 -3.82 18.70
C LEU A 443 1.42 -4.80 19.75
N ALA A 444 0.55 -5.71 19.34
CA ALA A 444 0.21 -6.91 20.09
C ALA A 444 0.42 -8.14 19.20
N SER A 445 0.68 -9.30 19.82
CA SER A 445 0.93 -10.53 19.07
C SER A 445 0.34 -11.76 19.75
N ALA A 446 0.01 -12.77 18.94
CA ALA A 446 -0.26 -14.12 19.42
C ALA A 446 0.48 -15.17 18.57
N PHE A 447 1.06 -16.19 19.21
CA PHE A 447 1.91 -17.21 18.56
C PHE A 447 2.08 -18.44 19.47
N GLY A 448 2.56 -19.57 18.92
CA GLY A 448 2.82 -20.79 19.72
C GLY A 448 1.55 -21.43 20.28
N ASP A 449 1.64 -22.00 21.48
CA ASP A 449 0.50 -22.56 22.24
C ASP A 449 -0.27 -21.50 23.02
N PRO A 450 -1.31 -20.90 22.41
CA PRO A 450 -1.24 -19.49 22.06
C PRO A 450 -0.76 -18.64 23.24
N HIS A 451 0.44 -18.12 23.07
CA HIS A 451 0.98 -17.07 23.91
C HIS A 451 0.55 -15.74 23.33
N PHE A 452 0.28 -14.80 24.22
CA PHE A 452 -0.19 -13.46 23.90
C PHE A 452 0.76 -12.44 24.50
N VAL A 453 1.06 -11.40 23.73
CA VAL A 453 1.62 -10.16 24.24
C VAL A 453 0.62 -9.05 23.88
N THR A 454 -0.01 -8.49 24.89
CA THR A 454 -1.04 -7.44 24.74
C THR A 454 -0.41 -6.12 24.27
N PHE A 455 -1.26 -5.17 23.87
CA PHE A 455 -0.79 -3.83 23.45
C PHE A 455 -0.04 -3.08 24.56
N ASP A 456 -0.35 -3.36 25.82
CA ASP A 456 0.25 -2.74 27.00
C ASP A 456 1.41 -3.58 27.60
N GLY A 457 1.78 -4.67 26.93
CA GLY A 457 2.97 -5.47 27.22
C GLY A 457 2.77 -6.64 28.18
N THR A 458 1.52 -6.94 28.59
CA THR A 458 1.22 -8.13 29.38
C THR A 458 1.45 -9.39 28.55
N SER A 459 2.29 -10.28 29.08
CA SER A 459 2.65 -11.55 28.43
C SER A 459 2.01 -12.71 29.18
N PHE A 460 1.21 -13.53 28.50
CA PHE A 460 0.52 -14.68 29.11
C PHE A 460 0.27 -15.82 28.12
N SER A 461 -0.12 -16.99 28.62
CA SER A 461 -0.46 -18.16 27.80
C SER A 461 -1.92 -18.54 27.99
N PHE A 462 -2.63 -18.78 26.88
CA PHE A 462 -3.99 -19.31 26.89
C PHE A 462 -4.14 -20.39 25.81
N SER A 463 -4.12 -21.65 26.26
CA SER A 463 -4.20 -22.84 25.41
C SER A 463 -5.63 -23.38 25.33
N GLY A 464 -6.52 -22.64 24.66
CA GLY A 464 -7.91 -23.04 24.48
C GLY A 464 -8.16 -23.78 23.16
N ASN A 465 -9.02 -24.81 23.16
CA ASN A 465 -9.53 -25.43 21.92
C ASN A 465 -10.87 -24.79 21.53
N GLY A 466 -10.87 -23.88 20.56
CA GLY A 466 -12.03 -23.04 20.28
C GLY A 466 -11.81 -21.90 19.28
N GLU A 467 -12.80 -21.03 19.15
CA GLU A 467 -12.79 -19.77 18.39
C GLU A 467 -12.93 -18.60 19.38
N TYR A 468 -11.98 -17.66 19.36
CA TYR A 468 -11.87 -16.60 20.36
C TYR A 468 -11.76 -15.22 19.73
N VAL A 469 -12.26 -14.22 20.44
CA VAL A 469 -12.10 -12.81 20.09
C VAL A 469 -10.74 -12.33 20.55
N LEU A 470 -9.84 -12.08 19.60
CA LEU A 470 -8.51 -11.53 19.90
C LEU A 470 -8.60 -10.03 20.17
N LEU A 471 -9.36 -9.32 19.34
CA LEU A 471 -9.56 -7.88 19.40
C LEU A 471 -10.95 -7.51 18.88
N GLU A 472 -11.63 -6.63 19.61
CA GLU A 472 -12.77 -5.86 19.13
C GLU A 472 -12.54 -4.38 19.45
N THR A 473 -13.01 -3.49 18.58
CA THR A 473 -12.94 -2.04 18.82
C THR A 473 -14.30 -1.38 18.66
N THR A 474 -14.61 -0.40 19.52
CA THR A 474 -15.85 0.39 19.41
C THR A 474 -15.74 1.54 18.42
N LEU A 475 -14.52 1.94 18.05
CA LEU A 475 -14.26 3.10 17.18
C LEU A 475 -14.55 2.81 15.70
N SER A 476 -14.17 1.64 15.19
CA SER A 476 -14.31 1.27 13.78
C SER A 476 -15.02 -0.07 13.55
N ASP A 477 -15.60 -0.68 14.59
CA ASP A 477 -16.09 -2.07 14.55
C ASP A 477 -15.05 -3.07 13.99
N LEU A 478 -13.76 -2.79 14.22
CA LEU A 478 -12.69 -3.75 13.92
C LEU A 478 -12.85 -4.97 14.83
N ARG A 479 -12.98 -6.15 14.22
CA ARG A 479 -13.11 -7.46 14.86
C ARG A 479 -12.02 -8.38 14.32
N VAL A 480 -11.23 -8.97 15.21
CA VAL A 480 -10.20 -9.96 14.91
C VAL A 480 -10.44 -11.20 15.77
N GLN A 481 -10.55 -12.36 15.12
CA GLN A 481 -10.86 -13.62 15.76
C GLN A 481 -9.78 -14.66 15.44
N GLY A 482 -9.52 -15.58 16.37
CA GLY A 482 -8.56 -16.67 16.21
C GLY A 482 -9.18 -18.02 16.53
N ARG A 483 -8.98 -19.02 15.66
CA ARG A 483 -9.33 -20.42 15.91
C ARG A 483 -8.09 -21.16 16.39
N ALA A 484 -8.14 -21.69 17.60
CA ALA A 484 -7.07 -22.50 18.18
C ALA A 484 -7.49 -23.97 18.27
N GLN A 485 -6.63 -24.86 17.79
CA GLN A 485 -6.88 -26.31 17.77
C GLN A 485 -5.68 -27.07 18.34
N PRO A 486 -5.88 -28.25 18.96
CA PRO A 486 -4.81 -29.07 19.49
C PRO A 486 -3.86 -29.58 18.40
N GLY A 487 -2.55 -29.55 18.68
CA GLY A 487 -1.56 -30.22 17.84
C GLY A 487 -1.62 -31.75 17.92
N ARG A 488 -0.84 -32.44 17.09
CA ARG A 488 -0.59 -33.88 17.22
C ARG A 488 0.81 -34.11 17.78
N MET A 489 0.91 -34.91 18.84
CA MET A 489 2.19 -35.38 19.35
C MET A 489 2.87 -36.34 18.34
N PRO A 490 4.19 -36.54 18.41
CA PRO A 490 4.91 -37.48 17.53
C PRO A 490 4.37 -38.91 17.56
N ASN A 491 3.74 -39.32 18.67
CA ASN A 491 3.09 -40.62 18.83
C ASN A 491 1.66 -40.68 18.22
N GLY A 492 1.19 -39.63 17.56
CA GLY A 492 -0.15 -39.51 16.96
C GLY A 492 -1.27 -39.12 17.94
N THR A 493 -1.00 -39.06 19.25
CA THR A 493 -1.99 -38.62 20.24
C THR A 493 -2.19 -37.12 20.20
N GLN A 494 -3.34 -36.64 20.68
CA GLN A 494 -3.63 -35.23 20.78
C GLN A 494 -2.70 -34.56 21.80
N ALA A 495 -2.05 -33.48 21.40
CA ALA A 495 -1.23 -32.68 22.30
C ALA A 495 -2.10 -32.01 23.38
N ARG A 496 -1.49 -31.76 24.55
CA ARG A 496 -2.11 -30.91 25.59
C ARG A 496 -1.97 -29.42 25.27
N GLY A 497 -1.17 -29.07 24.27
CA GLY A 497 -1.09 -27.74 23.69
C GLY A 497 -1.93 -27.58 22.42
N THR A 498 -2.36 -26.36 22.18
CA THR A 498 -3.08 -25.88 20.99
C THR A 498 -2.20 -24.95 20.17
N GLY A 499 -2.75 -24.36 19.13
CA GLY A 499 -2.13 -23.28 18.38
C GLY A 499 -3.12 -22.69 17.38
N LEU A 500 -2.86 -21.46 16.94
CA LEU A 500 -3.73 -20.80 15.97
C LEU A 500 -3.67 -21.52 14.62
N THR A 501 -4.85 -21.82 14.08
CA THR A 501 -5.05 -22.53 12.80
C THR A 501 -5.85 -21.71 11.80
N ALA A 502 -6.60 -20.71 12.28
CA ALA A 502 -7.22 -19.69 11.46
C ALA A 502 -7.26 -18.35 12.21
N VAL A 503 -7.19 -17.26 11.46
CA VAL A 503 -7.37 -15.88 11.93
C VAL A 503 -8.31 -15.17 10.97
N ALA A 504 -9.38 -14.57 11.47
CA ALA A 504 -10.35 -13.84 10.66
C ALA A 504 -10.45 -12.37 11.09
N VAL A 505 -10.64 -11.46 10.14
CA VAL A 505 -10.70 -10.01 10.38
C VAL A 505 -11.77 -9.33 9.53
N GLN A 506 -12.43 -8.34 10.13
CA GLN A 506 -13.34 -7.41 9.48
C GLN A 506 -13.27 -6.05 10.19
N GLU A 507 -13.31 -4.95 9.44
CA GLU A 507 -13.50 -3.59 9.95
C GLU A 507 -14.77 -2.96 9.37
N ASP A 508 -15.72 -2.57 10.21
CA ASP A 508 -17.02 -2.01 9.80
C ASP A 508 -17.69 -2.87 8.71
N ASN A 509 -17.92 -2.31 7.52
CA ASN A 509 -18.56 -2.97 6.39
C ASN A 509 -17.58 -3.48 5.32
N SER A 510 -16.28 -3.54 5.65
CA SER A 510 -15.25 -4.10 4.78
C SER A 510 -15.50 -5.58 4.47
N ASP A 511 -14.78 -6.07 3.47
CA ASP A 511 -14.72 -7.49 3.18
C ASP A 511 -14.17 -8.28 4.38
N VAL A 512 -14.55 -9.55 4.50
CA VAL A 512 -14.03 -10.46 5.54
C VAL A 512 -12.85 -11.23 4.97
N ILE A 513 -11.71 -11.16 5.65
CA ILE A 513 -10.53 -11.99 5.35
C ILE A 513 -10.35 -13.04 6.45
N GLU A 514 -10.26 -14.31 6.05
CA GLU A 514 -9.83 -15.42 6.91
C GLU A 514 -8.53 -16.00 6.36
N VAL A 515 -7.49 -16.06 7.19
CA VAL A 515 -6.22 -16.73 6.91
C VAL A 515 -6.19 -18.02 7.72
N ARG A 516 -6.04 -19.18 7.07
CA ARG A 516 -6.06 -20.49 7.75
C ARG A 516 -5.00 -21.45 7.20
N LEU A 517 -4.73 -22.52 7.94
CA LEU A 517 -3.91 -23.64 7.46
C LEU A 517 -4.79 -24.67 6.74
N ALA A 518 -4.44 -25.04 5.51
CA ALA A 518 -5.14 -26.08 4.75
C ALA A 518 -4.98 -27.44 5.45
N GLY A 519 -6.10 -28.16 5.67
CA GLY A 519 -6.25 -29.38 6.49
C GLY A 519 -4.99 -30.21 6.81
N GLY A 520 -4.28 -29.85 7.89
CA GLY A 520 -3.12 -30.59 8.41
C GLY A 520 -1.81 -30.40 7.64
N SER A 521 -1.79 -29.54 6.62
CA SER A 521 -0.59 -29.10 5.91
C SER A 521 -0.02 -27.80 6.51
N ARG A 522 1.18 -27.41 6.08
CA ARG A 522 1.76 -26.07 6.36
C ARG A 522 1.37 -25.04 5.29
N VAL A 523 0.41 -25.35 4.44
CA VAL A 523 -0.01 -24.47 3.34
C VAL A 523 -1.01 -23.46 3.89
N LEU A 524 -0.72 -22.19 3.67
CA LEU A 524 -1.57 -21.08 4.04
C LEU A 524 -2.66 -20.89 2.98
N GLU A 525 -3.92 -20.86 3.41
CA GLU A 525 -5.09 -20.48 2.63
C GLU A 525 -5.58 -19.11 3.09
N VAL A 526 -5.97 -18.27 2.14
CA VAL A 526 -6.67 -17.01 2.42
C VAL A 526 -8.04 -17.08 1.79
N LEU A 527 -9.07 -16.75 2.55
CA LEU A 527 -10.45 -16.70 2.11
C LEU A 527 -10.93 -15.25 2.16
N LEU A 528 -11.57 -14.83 1.07
CA LEU A 528 -12.28 -13.56 0.96
C LEU A 528 -13.77 -13.85 0.94
N ASN A 529 -14.52 -13.36 1.92
CA ASN A 529 -15.96 -13.59 2.02
C ASN A 529 -16.31 -15.07 1.77
N GLN A 530 -15.65 -15.96 2.51
CA GLN A 530 -15.84 -17.42 2.47
C GLN A 530 -15.39 -18.13 1.18
N LYS A 531 -14.82 -17.40 0.20
CA LYS A 531 -14.23 -17.98 -1.02
C LYS A 531 -12.70 -18.03 -0.91
N VAL A 532 -12.11 -19.21 -1.14
CA VAL A 532 -10.65 -19.37 -1.19
C VAL A 532 -10.05 -18.55 -2.34
N LEU A 533 -9.01 -17.79 -2.05
CA LEU A 533 -8.25 -16.99 -3.01
C LEU A 533 -7.05 -17.76 -3.56
N SER A 534 -6.74 -17.51 -4.83
CA SER A 534 -5.48 -17.91 -5.44
C SER A 534 -4.52 -16.71 -5.53
N PHE A 535 -3.25 -16.93 -5.18
CA PHE A 535 -2.17 -15.93 -5.32
C PHE A 535 -1.15 -16.32 -6.40
N THR A 536 -1.54 -17.20 -7.34
CA THR A 536 -0.69 -17.60 -8.46
C THR A 536 -0.43 -16.46 -9.45
N GLU A 537 -1.40 -15.56 -9.60
CA GLU A 537 -1.35 -14.46 -10.58
C GLU A 537 -1.09 -13.10 -9.94
N GLN A 538 -1.67 -12.83 -8.76
CA GLN A 538 -1.57 -11.56 -8.05
C GLN A 538 -1.35 -11.80 -6.56
N ASN A 539 -0.36 -11.11 -5.99
CA ASN A 539 -0.03 -11.17 -4.57
C ASN A 539 -0.47 -9.91 -3.79
N TRP A 540 -1.00 -8.91 -4.50
CA TRP A 540 -1.53 -7.67 -3.97
C TRP A 540 -2.97 -7.50 -4.45
N MET A 541 -3.89 -7.20 -3.54
CA MET A 541 -5.30 -7.00 -3.85
C MET A 541 -5.85 -5.75 -3.16
N ASP A 542 -6.65 -5.03 -3.92
CA ASP A 542 -7.43 -3.88 -3.48
C ASP A 542 -8.87 -4.35 -3.22
N LEU A 543 -9.28 -4.33 -1.95
CA LEU A 543 -10.53 -4.91 -1.47
C LEU A 543 -11.39 -3.82 -0.84
N LYS A 544 -12.65 -4.14 -0.55
CA LYS A 544 -13.54 -3.17 0.10
C LYS A 544 -13.03 -2.88 1.51
N GLY A 545 -12.56 -1.66 1.75
CA GLY A 545 -12.14 -1.16 3.07
C GLY A 545 -10.77 -1.67 3.55
N MET A 546 -9.98 -2.34 2.68
CA MET A 546 -8.65 -2.80 3.03
C MET A 546 -7.80 -3.15 1.80
N PHE A 547 -6.49 -3.25 2.02
CA PHE A 547 -5.55 -3.85 1.09
C PHE A 547 -5.01 -5.16 1.65
N LEU A 548 -4.79 -6.13 0.77
CA LEU A 548 -4.26 -7.45 1.10
C LEU A 548 -2.96 -7.69 0.32
N SER A 549 -1.91 -8.09 1.02
CA SER A 549 -0.63 -8.48 0.42
C SER A 549 -0.20 -9.84 0.94
N VAL A 550 0.19 -10.75 0.05
CA VAL A 550 0.69 -12.08 0.40
C VAL A 550 2.12 -12.24 -0.11
N ALA A 551 3.10 -12.12 0.79
CA ALA A 551 4.51 -12.29 0.47
C ALA A 551 4.92 -13.75 0.65
N ALA A 552 5.74 -14.28 -0.26
CA ALA A 552 6.43 -15.58 -0.15
C ALA A 552 5.57 -16.81 0.20
N GLN A 553 4.24 -16.74 0.02
CA GLN A 553 3.26 -17.79 0.33
C GLN A 553 3.17 -18.22 1.81
N ASP A 554 3.87 -17.55 2.72
CA ASP A 554 3.90 -17.88 4.16
C ASP A 554 3.47 -16.72 5.07
N LYS A 555 3.34 -15.50 4.53
CA LYS A 555 2.93 -14.30 5.28
C LYS A 555 1.88 -13.48 4.53
N VAL A 556 0.83 -13.12 5.25
CA VAL A 556 -0.27 -12.26 4.81
C VAL A 556 -0.26 -10.97 5.61
N SER A 557 -0.24 -9.84 4.92
CA SER A 557 -0.37 -8.50 5.50
C SER A 557 -1.71 -7.89 5.07
N ILE A 558 -2.50 -7.45 6.05
CA ILE A 558 -3.83 -6.87 5.89
C ILE A 558 -3.76 -5.43 6.40
N MET A 559 -4.07 -4.47 5.54
CA MET A 559 -3.96 -3.03 5.81
C MET A 559 -5.34 -2.39 5.74
N LEU A 560 -5.92 -2.07 6.89
CA LEU A 560 -7.30 -1.62 7.02
C LEU A 560 -7.44 -0.11 6.79
N SER A 561 -8.63 0.35 6.41
CA SER A 561 -8.91 1.79 6.18
C SER A 561 -8.70 2.67 7.41
N SER A 562 -8.83 2.14 8.63
CA SER A 562 -8.46 2.86 9.84
C SER A 562 -6.94 3.04 10.03
N GLY A 563 -6.11 2.40 9.22
CA GLY A 563 -4.66 2.33 9.43
C GLY A 563 -4.24 1.27 10.45
N ALA A 564 -5.18 0.46 10.95
CA ALA A 564 -4.84 -0.77 11.64
C ALA A 564 -4.20 -1.78 10.67
N GLY A 565 -3.20 -2.51 11.15
CA GLY A 565 -2.48 -3.51 10.37
C GLY A 565 -2.52 -4.88 11.03
N LEU A 566 -2.73 -5.93 10.24
CA LEU A 566 -2.60 -7.32 10.66
C LEU A 566 -1.51 -7.99 9.83
N GLU A 567 -0.64 -8.76 10.48
CA GLU A 567 0.25 -9.69 9.80
C GLU A 567 0.00 -11.09 10.35
N VAL A 568 -0.36 -12.03 9.48
CA VAL A 568 -0.58 -13.43 9.82
C VAL A 568 0.43 -14.26 9.05
N GLY A 569 1.20 -15.11 9.74
CA GLY A 569 2.24 -15.91 9.09
C GLY A 569 2.34 -17.32 9.65
N VAL A 570 2.84 -18.24 8.83
CA VAL A 570 3.10 -19.62 9.25
C VAL A 570 4.34 -19.67 10.14
N GLN A 571 4.18 -20.17 11.36
CA GLN A 571 5.24 -20.32 12.34
C GLN A 571 5.26 -21.75 12.86
N GLY A 572 6.07 -22.61 12.23
CA GLY A 572 6.06 -24.05 12.54
C GLY A 572 4.78 -24.71 12.03
N PRO A 573 4.02 -25.46 12.85
CA PRO A 573 2.73 -26.03 12.46
C PRO A 573 1.51 -25.13 12.72
N PHE A 574 1.72 -23.93 13.26
CA PHE A 574 0.65 -23.00 13.64
C PHE A 574 0.83 -21.64 12.99
N LEU A 575 -0.17 -20.77 13.14
CA LEU A 575 -0.11 -19.39 12.73
C LEU A 575 0.42 -18.50 13.87
N SER A 576 1.14 -17.46 13.49
CA SER A 576 1.40 -16.29 14.32
C SER A 576 0.63 -15.09 13.79
N VAL A 577 0.18 -14.22 14.67
CA VAL A 577 -0.50 -12.97 14.33
C VAL A 577 0.15 -11.80 15.06
N SER A 578 0.35 -10.71 14.34
CA SER A 578 0.77 -9.42 14.87
C SER A 578 -0.22 -8.35 14.45
N ILE A 579 -0.70 -7.58 15.42
CA ILE A 579 -1.69 -6.52 15.22
C ILE A 579 -1.06 -5.17 15.58
N LEU A 580 -1.19 -4.22 14.67
CA LEU A 580 -0.74 -2.84 14.83
C LEU A 580 -1.93 -1.90 14.91
N LEU A 581 -2.03 -1.13 16.00
CA LEU A 581 -3.07 -0.13 16.17
C LEU A 581 -2.49 1.27 16.32
N PRO A 582 -2.91 2.24 15.48
CA PRO A 582 -2.62 3.66 15.70
C PRO A 582 -3.17 4.18 17.04
N GLU A 583 -2.60 5.27 17.56
CA GLU A 583 -2.99 5.82 18.88
C GLU A 583 -4.46 6.23 19.02
N LYS A 584 -5.18 6.46 17.92
CA LYS A 584 -6.62 6.74 17.97
C LYS A 584 -7.45 5.60 18.57
N PHE A 585 -6.92 4.38 18.59
CA PHE A 585 -7.56 3.22 19.22
C PHE A 585 -7.35 3.15 20.74
N LEU A 586 -6.57 4.05 21.34
CA LEU A 586 -6.42 4.13 22.80
C LEU A 586 -7.79 4.16 23.46
N THR A 587 -7.99 3.31 24.47
CA THR A 587 -9.21 3.14 25.29
C THR A 587 -10.44 2.58 24.56
N HIS A 588 -10.31 2.17 23.29
CA HIS A 588 -11.42 1.66 22.48
C HIS A 588 -11.35 0.16 22.19
N THR A 589 -10.36 -0.57 22.74
CA THR A 589 -10.15 -1.99 22.46
C THR A 589 -10.64 -2.89 23.60
N ARG A 590 -11.00 -4.13 23.24
CA ARG A 590 -11.31 -5.22 24.18
C ARG A 590 -10.97 -6.57 23.53
N GLY A 591 -10.87 -7.64 24.33
CA GLY A 591 -10.55 -8.99 23.84
C GLY A 591 -9.34 -9.59 24.55
N LEU A 592 -8.82 -10.70 24.01
CA LEU A 592 -7.62 -11.36 24.55
C LEU A 592 -6.35 -10.51 24.48
N LEU A 593 -6.29 -9.50 23.60
CA LEU A 593 -5.17 -8.58 23.48
C LEU A 593 -5.29 -7.34 24.38
N GLY A 594 -6.26 -7.33 25.30
CA GLY A 594 -6.39 -6.34 26.35
C GLY A 594 -6.99 -5.00 25.93
N THR A 595 -7.01 -4.07 26.89
CA THR A 595 -7.47 -2.70 26.68
C THR A 595 -6.24 -1.84 26.42
N LEU A 596 -6.09 -1.33 25.20
CA LEU A 596 -4.96 -0.48 24.84
C LEU A 596 -5.09 0.88 25.55
N ASN A 597 -4.40 1.07 26.68
CA ASN A 597 -4.42 2.34 27.42
C ASN A 597 -3.09 2.63 28.16
N ASN A 598 -2.04 1.84 27.91
CA ASN A 598 -0.75 1.83 28.60
C ASN A 598 -0.84 1.40 30.09
N ASN A 599 -1.85 0.62 30.46
CA ASN A 599 -2.01 0.05 31.80
C ASN A 599 -2.16 -1.48 31.73
N PRO A 600 -1.07 -2.25 31.92
CA PRO A 600 -1.15 -3.70 31.86
C PRO A 600 -2.07 -4.33 32.94
N ARG A 601 -2.46 -3.58 33.98
CA ARG A 601 -3.28 -4.12 35.09
C ARG A 601 -4.73 -4.44 34.70
N ASP A 602 -5.23 -3.92 33.58
CA ASP A 602 -6.60 -4.15 33.12
C ASP A 602 -6.68 -5.03 31.85
N ASP A 603 -5.56 -5.62 31.43
CA ASP A 603 -5.53 -6.49 30.26
C ASP A 603 -6.36 -7.78 30.42
N PHE A 604 -6.56 -8.24 31.65
CA PHE A 604 -7.44 -9.38 31.95
C PHE A 604 -8.86 -8.96 32.29
N THR A 605 -9.45 -8.13 31.44
CA THR A 605 -10.85 -7.70 31.55
C THR A 605 -11.78 -8.72 30.87
N LEU A 606 -12.68 -9.30 31.65
CA LEU A 606 -13.76 -10.18 31.19
C LEU A 606 -14.84 -9.36 30.44
N ARG A 607 -15.67 -10.01 29.61
CA ARG A 607 -16.77 -9.37 28.87
C ARG A 607 -17.76 -8.62 29.77
N ASN A 608 -17.92 -9.06 31.02
CA ASN A 608 -18.78 -8.41 32.01
C ASN A 608 -18.14 -7.17 32.68
N GLY A 609 -16.90 -6.81 32.32
CA GLY A 609 -16.14 -5.68 32.86
C GLY A 609 -15.34 -5.98 34.13
N GLN A 610 -15.41 -7.20 34.67
CA GLN A 610 -14.58 -7.62 35.79
C GLN A 610 -13.12 -7.80 35.37
N VAL A 611 -12.18 -7.30 36.16
CA VAL A 611 -10.73 -7.39 35.90
C VAL A 611 -10.11 -8.45 36.81
N LEU A 612 -9.40 -9.41 36.24
CA LEU A 612 -8.55 -10.33 36.99
C LEU A 612 -7.20 -9.68 37.33
N PRO A 613 -6.63 -9.95 38.51
CA PRO A 613 -5.33 -9.39 38.86
C PRO A 613 -4.22 -10.02 38.00
N LEU A 614 -3.12 -9.29 37.79
CA LEU A 614 -1.96 -9.76 37.00
C LEU A 614 -1.28 -11.03 37.57
N ASN A 615 -1.50 -11.34 38.85
CA ASN A 615 -1.02 -12.56 39.50
C ASN A 615 -2.06 -13.68 39.56
N ALA A 616 -3.13 -13.59 38.76
CA ALA A 616 -4.13 -14.63 38.61
C ALA A 616 -3.46 -15.98 38.27
N SER A 617 -4.01 -17.07 38.78
CA SER A 617 -3.49 -18.41 38.49
C SER A 617 -3.68 -18.75 37.01
N ALA A 618 -2.88 -19.68 36.49
CA ALA A 618 -3.01 -20.14 35.10
C ALA A 618 -4.43 -20.65 34.78
N GLN A 619 -5.11 -21.24 35.75
CA GLN A 619 -6.50 -21.69 35.63
C GLN A 619 -7.48 -20.51 35.57
N GLN A 620 -7.24 -19.43 36.31
CA GLN A 620 -8.05 -18.21 36.22
C GLN A 620 -7.85 -17.51 34.87
N VAL A 621 -6.60 -17.42 34.38
CA VAL A 621 -6.28 -16.88 33.05
C VAL A 621 -6.94 -17.73 31.95
N PHE A 622 -7.00 -19.05 32.11
CA PHE A 622 -7.71 -19.92 31.18
C PHE A 622 -9.22 -19.67 31.15
N GLN A 623 -9.85 -19.41 32.31
CA GLN A 623 -11.26 -19.01 32.35
C GLN A 623 -11.50 -17.64 31.72
N PHE A 624 -10.58 -16.68 31.91
CA PHE A 624 -10.60 -15.41 31.17
C PHE A 624 -10.55 -15.64 29.66
N GLY A 625 -9.68 -16.53 29.19
CA GLY A 625 -9.59 -16.84 27.77
C GLY A 625 -10.88 -17.47 27.21
N ALA A 626 -11.50 -18.37 27.98
CA ALA A 626 -12.76 -19.00 27.64
C ALA A 626 -13.95 -18.02 27.57
N ASP A 627 -13.97 -16.98 28.42
CA ASP A 627 -14.99 -15.93 28.41
C ASP A 627 -15.02 -15.14 27.08
N TRP A 628 -13.87 -15.03 26.42
CA TRP A 628 -13.72 -14.40 25.10
C TRP A 628 -14.03 -15.33 23.92
N ALA A 629 -14.67 -16.48 24.14
CA ALA A 629 -15.19 -17.31 23.06
C ALA A 629 -16.11 -16.50 22.11
N VAL A 630 -16.00 -16.75 20.81
CA VAL A 630 -16.83 -16.15 19.76
C VAL A 630 -18.28 -16.65 19.89
N SER A 631 -19.26 -15.86 19.48
CA SER A 631 -20.66 -16.31 19.37
C SER A 631 -20.98 -16.75 17.94
N ASN A 632 -21.97 -17.64 17.75
CA ASN A 632 -22.38 -18.05 16.40
C ASN A 632 -22.80 -16.86 15.52
N THR A 633 -23.47 -15.86 16.09
CA THR A 633 -23.96 -14.67 15.37
C THR A 633 -22.87 -13.67 15.03
N SER A 634 -21.74 -13.69 15.75
CA SER A 634 -20.63 -12.74 15.55
C SER A 634 -19.43 -13.35 14.84
N SER A 635 -19.50 -14.63 14.47
CA SER A 635 -18.37 -15.33 13.87
C SER A 635 -18.05 -14.78 12.48
N LEU A 636 -16.75 -14.56 12.23
CA LEU A 636 -16.22 -14.20 10.92
C LEU A 636 -15.70 -15.42 10.14
N PHE A 637 -15.66 -16.59 10.78
CA PHE A 637 -15.08 -17.79 10.19
C PHE A 637 -15.98 -18.47 9.17
N THR A 638 -15.33 -19.11 8.21
CA THR A 638 -15.96 -19.96 7.20
C THR A 638 -16.12 -21.39 7.74
N TYR A 639 -17.30 -21.96 7.49
CA TYR A 639 -17.65 -23.34 7.84
C TYR A 639 -17.98 -24.15 6.58
N ASP A 640 -16.94 -24.43 5.79
CA ASP A 640 -16.99 -25.10 4.49
C ASP A 640 -16.74 -26.63 4.57
N SER A 641 -16.69 -27.20 5.77
CA SER A 641 -16.61 -28.65 5.94
C SER A 641 -17.48 -29.11 7.11
N TRP A 642 -17.99 -30.34 7.01
CA TRP A 642 -18.79 -30.94 8.07
C TRP A 642 -18.04 -31.00 9.40
N LEU A 643 -16.72 -31.22 9.40
CA LEU A 643 -15.90 -31.19 10.61
C LEU A 643 -16.00 -29.85 11.33
N LEU A 644 -15.84 -28.74 10.59
CA LEU A 644 -15.92 -27.39 11.15
C LEU A 644 -17.35 -27.07 11.62
N VAL A 645 -18.37 -27.48 10.86
CA VAL A 645 -19.78 -27.29 11.24
C VAL A 645 -20.10 -28.04 12.53
N TYR A 646 -19.79 -29.34 12.62
CA TYR A 646 -20.06 -30.13 13.82
C TYR A 646 -19.30 -29.61 15.04
N GLN A 647 -18.03 -29.24 14.87
CA GLN A 647 -17.19 -28.82 15.98
C GLN A 647 -17.53 -27.42 16.51
N PHE A 648 -17.76 -26.45 15.62
CA PHE A 648 -17.84 -25.04 16.02
C PHE A 648 -19.22 -24.41 15.82
N VAL A 649 -20.06 -24.90 14.91
CA VAL A 649 -21.41 -24.34 14.70
C VAL A 649 -22.42 -25.03 15.62
N TYR A 650 -22.45 -26.36 15.60
CA TYR A 650 -23.32 -27.16 16.47
C TYR A 650 -22.69 -27.43 17.84
N GLY A 651 -21.36 -27.49 17.90
CA GLY A 651 -20.59 -27.62 19.13
C GLY A 651 -20.36 -26.27 19.83
N PRO A 652 -19.81 -26.30 21.05
CA PRO A 652 -19.46 -25.09 21.77
C PRO A 652 -18.23 -24.41 21.17
N LYS A 653 -18.25 -23.07 21.14
CA LYS A 653 -17.16 -22.24 20.59
C LYS A 653 -15.86 -22.32 21.39
N HIS A 654 -15.94 -22.63 22.68
CA HIS A 654 -14.83 -23.07 23.52
C HIS A 654 -15.14 -24.49 24.01
N ASN A 655 -14.23 -25.44 23.81
CA ASN A 655 -14.43 -26.81 24.26
C ASN A 655 -14.20 -26.92 25.79
N PRO A 656 -15.25 -27.08 26.61
CA PRO A 656 -15.11 -27.10 28.07
C PRO A 656 -14.41 -28.36 28.60
N ASN A 657 -14.29 -29.40 27.77
CA ASN A 657 -13.66 -30.67 28.15
C ASN A 657 -12.15 -30.69 27.84
N PHE A 658 -11.63 -29.71 27.10
CA PHE A 658 -10.21 -29.63 26.81
C PHE A 658 -9.45 -29.11 28.03
N LYS A 659 -8.45 -29.87 28.48
CA LYS A 659 -7.59 -29.51 29.62
C LYS A 659 -6.15 -29.31 29.14
N PRO A 660 -5.66 -28.05 29.06
CA PRO A 660 -4.30 -27.80 28.60
C PRO A 660 -3.25 -28.25 29.61
N LEU A 661 -1.98 -28.20 29.21
CA LEU A 661 -0.85 -28.22 30.15
C LEU A 661 -0.68 -26.80 30.71
N PHE A 662 -0.94 -26.61 32.01
CA PHE A 662 -0.75 -25.29 32.61
C PHE A 662 0.74 -25.01 32.88
N PRO A 663 1.20 -23.74 32.78
CA PRO A 663 2.61 -23.40 33.02
C PRO A 663 3.18 -23.81 34.38
N ASP A 664 2.34 -23.90 35.42
CA ASP A 664 2.70 -24.35 36.77
C ASP A 664 2.89 -25.88 36.87
N GLU A 665 2.43 -26.64 35.87
CA GLU A 665 2.58 -28.10 35.80
C GLU A 665 3.88 -28.53 35.07
N THR A 666 4.69 -27.60 34.55
CA THR A 666 5.87 -27.96 33.77
C THR A 666 7.01 -28.46 34.67
N THR A 667 7.28 -29.76 34.63
CA THR A 667 8.51 -30.37 35.18
C THR A 667 9.31 -31.04 34.06
N LEU A 668 10.46 -30.47 33.71
CA LEU A 668 11.39 -31.09 32.76
C LEU A 668 12.07 -32.31 33.39
N SER A 669 12.14 -33.43 32.66
CA SER A 669 13.00 -34.55 33.08
C SER A 669 14.48 -34.15 32.95
N PRO A 670 15.40 -34.69 33.77
CA PRO A 670 16.84 -34.38 33.66
C PRO A 670 17.41 -34.60 32.24
N SER A 671 16.88 -35.58 31.51
CA SER A 671 17.28 -35.89 30.13
C SER A 671 16.79 -34.86 29.11
N GLN A 672 15.66 -34.19 29.36
CA GLN A 672 15.13 -33.14 28.47
C GLN A 672 15.72 -31.76 28.80
N THR A 673 16.13 -31.54 30.04
CA THR A 673 16.58 -30.23 30.53
C THR A 673 17.71 -29.64 29.68
N GLU A 674 18.71 -30.44 29.27
CA GLU A 674 19.86 -29.90 28.53
C GLU A 674 19.48 -29.48 27.10
N ASP A 675 18.75 -30.33 26.37
CA ASP A 675 18.34 -30.03 24.99
C ASP A 675 17.32 -28.88 24.93
N VAL A 676 16.38 -28.82 25.88
CA VAL A 676 15.40 -27.73 25.98
C VAL A 676 16.08 -26.42 26.39
N ALA A 677 17.01 -26.45 27.34
CA ALA A 677 17.77 -25.26 27.74
C ALA A 677 18.60 -24.71 26.56
N ARG A 678 19.23 -25.59 25.77
CA ARG A 678 19.98 -25.21 24.58
C ARG A 678 19.10 -24.62 23.48
N LEU A 679 17.91 -25.21 23.25
CA LEU A 679 16.98 -24.77 22.21
C LEU A 679 16.29 -23.45 22.55
N CYS A 680 15.84 -23.31 23.80
CA CYS A 680 14.98 -22.21 24.21
C CYS A 680 15.76 -21.01 24.78
N GLU A 681 17.02 -21.19 25.21
CA GLU A 681 17.86 -20.12 25.76
C GLU A 681 17.19 -19.31 26.88
N GLY A 682 16.34 -19.97 27.69
CA GLY A 682 15.58 -19.35 28.77
C GLY A 682 14.25 -18.71 28.37
N ASP A 683 13.85 -18.74 27.09
CA ASP A 683 12.53 -18.30 26.65
C ASP A 683 11.42 -19.22 27.21
N ARG A 684 10.59 -18.68 28.12
CA ARG A 684 9.57 -19.46 28.83
C ARG A 684 8.48 -20.02 27.92
N PHE A 685 8.18 -19.32 26.83
CA PHE A 685 7.16 -19.69 25.85
C PHE A 685 7.64 -20.91 25.05
N CYS A 686 8.87 -20.86 24.53
CA CYS A 686 9.50 -22.03 23.93
C CYS A 686 9.50 -23.27 24.85
N ILE A 687 9.88 -23.12 26.13
CA ILE A 687 9.91 -24.25 27.07
C ILE A 687 8.52 -24.86 27.24
N LEU A 688 7.49 -24.03 27.43
CA LEU A 688 6.11 -24.48 27.58
C LEU A 688 5.64 -25.24 26.35
N ASP A 689 5.92 -24.73 25.15
CA ASP A 689 5.51 -25.36 23.89
C ASP A 689 6.18 -26.70 23.64
N VAL A 690 7.47 -26.83 23.95
CA VAL A 690 8.15 -28.13 23.87
C VAL A 690 7.46 -29.14 24.79
N MET A 691 7.04 -28.72 25.98
CA MET A 691 6.39 -29.59 26.96
C MET A 691 4.92 -29.91 26.64
N SER A 692 4.15 -28.92 26.16
CA SER A 692 2.72 -29.09 25.87
C SER A 692 2.46 -29.84 24.57
N THR A 693 3.37 -29.72 23.60
CA THR A 693 3.26 -30.36 22.28
C THR A 693 4.18 -31.56 22.07
N GLY A 694 5.24 -31.70 22.87
CA GLY A 694 6.27 -32.71 22.67
C GLY A 694 7.16 -32.45 21.45
N SER A 695 7.15 -31.23 20.90
CA SER A 695 7.83 -30.90 19.63
C SER A 695 8.85 -29.76 19.78
N SER A 696 10.12 -30.09 19.58
CA SER A 696 11.20 -29.10 19.50
C SER A 696 11.02 -28.11 18.35
N SER A 697 10.37 -28.51 17.26
CA SER A 697 10.12 -27.59 16.13
C SER A 697 9.10 -26.51 16.48
N VAL A 698 8.08 -26.85 17.29
CA VAL A 698 7.10 -25.88 17.79
C VAL A 698 7.79 -24.89 18.73
N GLY A 699 8.52 -25.38 19.74
CA GLY A 699 9.24 -24.52 20.67
C GLY A 699 10.22 -23.57 19.98
N ASN A 700 10.99 -24.05 19.00
CA ASN A 700 11.89 -23.19 18.22
C ASN A 700 11.13 -22.12 17.41
N ALA A 701 10.01 -22.50 16.79
CA ALA A 701 9.18 -21.59 16.04
C ALA A 701 8.59 -20.50 16.94
N THR A 702 8.13 -20.87 18.14
CA THR A 702 7.64 -19.95 19.17
C THR A 702 8.72 -18.98 19.65
N ARG A 703 9.94 -19.45 19.90
CA ARG A 703 11.09 -18.60 20.25
C ARG A 703 11.35 -17.55 19.16
N ILE A 704 11.37 -17.96 17.90
CA ILE A 704 11.58 -17.06 16.76
C ILE A 704 10.46 -16.01 16.68
N ALA A 705 9.19 -16.40 16.84
CA ALA A 705 8.08 -15.45 16.84
C ALA A 705 8.18 -14.43 18.00
N HIS A 706 8.55 -14.88 19.20
CA HIS A 706 8.76 -13.98 20.33
C HIS A 706 9.93 -13.00 20.06
N GLN A 707 11.03 -13.47 19.48
CA GLN A 707 12.16 -12.60 19.08
C GLN A 707 11.75 -11.58 18.01
N LEU A 708 10.95 -11.98 17.02
CA LEU A 708 10.41 -11.07 16.00
C LEU A 708 9.50 -10.01 16.62
N HIS A 709 8.63 -10.38 17.56
CA HIS A 709 7.81 -9.43 18.31
C HIS A 709 8.68 -8.40 19.06
N GLN A 710 9.71 -8.86 19.80
CA GLN A 710 10.62 -7.98 20.53
C GLN A 710 11.40 -7.04 19.60
N HIS A 711 11.88 -7.55 18.46
CA HIS A 711 12.57 -6.74 17.46
C HIS A 711 11.67 -5.66 16.86
N ARG A 712 10.40 -6.02 16.60
CA ARG A 712 9.39 -5.09 16.07
C ARG A 712 9.01 -4.04 17.11
N LEU A 713 8.83 -4.40 18.37
CA LEU A 713 8.63 -3.45 19.47
C LEU A 713 9.78 -2.44 19.55
N LYS A 714 11.03 -2.91 19.45
CA LYS A 714 12.22 -2.03 19.43
C LYS A 714 12.18 -1.07 18.25
N SER A 715 11.79 -1.55 17.07
CA SER A 715 11.67 -0.73 15.86
C SER A 715 10.55 0.31 15.95
N LEU A 716 9.50 0.04 16.73
CA LEU A 716 8.35 0.91 16.94
C LEU A 716 8.47 1.82 18.18
N GLN A 717 9.65 1.90 18.80
CA GLN A 717 9.85 2.84 19.90
C GLN A 717 9.61 4.29 19.44
N PRO A 718 8.91 5.11 20.23
CA PRO A 718 8.81 6.54 19.98
C PRO A 718 10.19 7.19 19.95
N VAL A 719 10.39 8.12 19.03
CA VAL A 719 11.60 8.93 18.93
C VAL A 719 11.23 10.40 19.00
N VAL A 720 12.13 11.21 19.53
CA VAL A 720 11.97 12.67 19.55
C VAL A 720 12.65 13.25 18.32
N SER A 721 11.89 14.00 17.53
CA SER A 721 12.38 14.79 16.40
C SER A 721 12.24 16.27 16.72
N CYS A 722 13.29 17.05 16.48
CA CYS A 722 13.24 18.51 16.59
C CYS A 722 12.73 19.20 15.31
N GLY A 723 12.44 18.42 14.28
CA GLY A 723 12.06 18.93 12.97
C GLY A 723 13.21 19.59 12.22
N TRP A 724 12.93 19.97 10.97
CA TRP A 724 13.91 20.57 10.09
C TRP A 724 14.37 21.95 10.60
N LEU A 725 15.68 22.17 10.60
CA LEU A 725 16.30 23.45 10.95
C LEU A 725 16.90 24.10 9.68
N PRO A 726 16.49 25.33 9.29
CA PRO A 726 17.00 25.97 8.08
C PRO A 726 18.49 26.33 8.19
N PRO A 727 19.24 26.35 7.07
CA PRO A 727 20.54 27.00 7.02
C PRO A 727 20.42 28.52 7.18
N PRO A 728 21.47 29.21 7.67
CA PRO A 728 21.51 30.66 7.70
C PRO A 728 21.48 31.24 6.29
N ALA A 729 20.85 32.40 6.10
CA ALA A 729 20.93 33.13 4.84
C ALA A 729 22.39 33.48 4.52
N ASN A 730 22.83 33.27 3.27
CA ASN A 730 24.26 33.38 2.88
C ASN A 730 25.19 32.44 3.66
N GLY A 731 24.70 31.27 4.04
CA GLY A 731 25.51 30.23 4.62
C GLY A 731 24.94 28.84 4.38
N HIS A 732 25.53 27.88 5.07
CA HIS A 732 25.26 26.47 4.94
C HIS A 732 25.02 25.83 6.31
N LYS A 733 24.42 24.65 6.28
CA LYS A 733 24.35 23.77 7.43
C LYS A 733 24.92 22.40 7.08
N GLU A 734 25.51 21.75 8.07
CA GLU A 734 25.96 20.37 8.01
C GLU A 734 25.17 19.56 9.04
N GLY A 735 24.63 18.41 8.61
CA GLY A 735 23.77 17.56 9.43
C GLY A 735 22.35 17.50 8.88
N LEU A 736 21.96 16.32 8.39
CA LEU A 736 20.65 16.05 7.80
C LEU A 736 19.75 15.16 8.69
N ARG A 737 20.19 14.90 9.92
CA ARG A 737 19.44 14.13 10.92
C ARG A 737 18.91 15.09 11.98
N TYR A 738 17.64 14.90 12.35
CA TYR A 738 16.90 15.82 13.22
C TYR A 738 16.32 15.15 14.46
N LEU A 739 16.82 13.96 14.80
CA LEU A 739 16.41 13.22 15.99
C LEU A 739 17.22 13.66 17.21
N GLU A 740 16.71 13.38 18.41
CA GLU A 740 17.40 13.66 19.68
C GLU A 740 18.89 13.27 19.64
N GLY A 741 19.74 14.17 20.14
CA GLY A 741 21.20 14.03 20.15
C GLY A 741 21.89 14.36 18.82
N SER A 742 21.14 14.60 17.74
CA SER A 742 21.72 15.06 16.47
C SER A 742 22.22 16.49 16.60
N VAL A 743 23.34 16.79 15.93
CA VAL A 743 23.98 18.11 15.92
C VAL A 743 23.99 18.66 14.50
N VAL A 744 23.49 19.87 14.34
CA VAL A 744 23.59 20.65 13.10
C VAL A 744 24.66 21.71 13.30
N ARG A 745 25.62 21.81 12.37
CA ARG A 745 26.69 22.82 12.37
C ARG A 745 26.42 23.86 11.30
N PHE A 746 26.75 25.10 11.57
CA PHE A 746 26.52 26.22 10.66
C PHE A 746 27.84 26.79 10.17
N SER A 747 27.84 27.22 8.91
CA SER A 747 28.95 27.94 8.31
C SER A 747 28.40 29.05 7.41
N CYS A 748 29.21 30.06 7.15
CA CYS A 748 28.84 31.15 6.26
C CYS A 748 29.58 31.04 4.93
N ASN A 749 28.97 31.59 3.88
CA ASN A 749 29.62 31.74 2.60
C ASN A 749 30.87 32.63 2.73
N ASN A 750 31.81 32.48 1.79
CA ASN A 750 32.99 33.33 1.74
C ASN A 750 32.61 34.82 1.74
N GLY A 751 33.26 35.61 2.60
CA GLY A 751 32.99 37.03 2.78
C GLY A 751 31.92 37.35 3.84
N TYR A 752 31.29 36.34 4.44
CA TYR A 752 30.39 36.50 5.58
C TYR A 752 31.02 35.92 6.86
N SER A 753 30.63 36.45 8.01
CA SER A 753 31.03 36.01 9.34
C SER A 753 29.80 35.56 10.12
N LEU A 754 29.91 34.42 10.79
CA LEU A 754 28.83 33.84 11.58
C LEU A 754 28.59 34.68 12.85
N VAL A 755 27.35 35.10 13.06
CA VAL A 755 26.90 35.81 14.25
C VAL A 755 25.85 34.96 14.95
N GLY A 756 26.23 34.41 16.09
CA GLY A 756 25.41 33.49 16.87
C GLY A 756 26.08 32.12 17.05
N PRO A 757 25.30 31.06 17.31
CA PRO A 757 25.82 29.72 17.58
C PRO A 757 26.45 29.07 16.34
N GLU A 758 27.60 28.40 16.51
CA GLU A 758 28.22 27.56 15.47
C GLU A 758 27.50 26.21 15.28
N SER A 759 26.74 25.77 16.28
CA SER A 759 26.00 24.51 16.22
C SER A 759 24.75 24.53 17.09
N SER A 760 23.83 23.64 16.77
CA SER A 760 22.61 23.40 17.53
C SER A 760 22.37 21.89 17.67
N THR A 761 21.98 21.46 18.86
CA THR A 761 21.74 20.05 19.19
C THR A 761 20.25 19.83 19.41
N CYS A 762 19.70 18.76 18.86
CA CYS A 762 18.31 18.36 19.11
C CYS A 762 18.16 17.80 20.54
N GLN A 763 17.34 18.45 21.35
CA GLN A 763 17.15 18.14 22.76
C GLN A 763 15.94 17.21 22.97
N ALA A 764 15.87 16.59 24.15
CA ALA A 764 14.81 15.64 24.53
C ALA A 764 13.39 16.25 24.56
N ASP A 765 13.26 17.58 24.63
CA ASP A 765 11.97 18.28 24.56
C ASP A 765 11.46 18.50 23.12
N GLY A 766 12.20 18.01 22.12
CA GLY A 766 11.88 18.19 20.71
C GLY A 766 12.22 19.59 20.18
N LYS A 767 13.10 20.32 20.85
CA LYS A 767 13.60 21.63 20.39
C LYS A 767 15.10 21.62 20.14
N TRP A 768 15.50 22.49 19.22
CA TRP A 768 16.90 22.80 18.96
C TRP A 768 17.47 23.66 20.07
N SER A 769 18.66 23.31 20.58
CA SER A 769 19.31 24.01 21.69
C SER A 769 19.59 25.48 21.40
N MET A 770 19.84 25.81 20.14
CA MET A 770 20.07 27.16 19.66
C MET A 770 19.33 27.40 18.32
N PRO A 771 18.85 28.61 18.05
CA PRO A 771 18.24 28.94 16.75
C PRO A 771 19.28 29.00 15.64
N THR A 772 18.83 29.01 14.38
CA THR A 772 19.71 29.26 13.22
C THR A 772 20.41 30.63 13.37
N PRO A 773 21.75 30.69 13.26
CA PRO A 773 22.52 31.93 13.36
C PRO A 773 22.31 32.84 12.14
N GLU A 774 22.91 34.04 12.17
CA GLU A 774 22.97 34.94 11.03
C GLU A 774 24.37 34.97 10.42
N CYS A 775 24.46 35.06 9.08
CA CYS A 775 25.71 35.35 8.40
C CYS A 775 25.73 36.82 7.96
N GLN A 776 26.60 37.61 8.60
CA GLN A 776 26.73 39.03 8.29
C GLN A 776 27.94 39.28 7.39
N PRO A 777 27.91 40.24 6.44
CA PRO A 777 29.08 40.57 5.64
C PRO A 777 30.28 40.91 6.53
N GLY A 778 31.41 40.25 6.32
CA GLY A 778 32.62 40.47 7.10
C GLY A 778 33.05 41.94 7.01
N ARG A 779 33.20 42.62 8.15
CA ARG A 779 33.74 43.99 8.18
C ARG A 779 35.19 43.93 7.72
N SER A 780 35.43 44.33 6.47
CA SER A 780 36.79 44.43 5.95
C SER A 780 37.52 45.59 6.64
N TYR A 781 38.32 45.29 7.65
CA TYR A 781 39.20 46.27 8.29
C TYR A 781 40.18 46.89 7.29
N THR A 782 40.38 46.31 6.11
CA THR A 782 41.24 46.90 5.07
C THR A 782 40.72 48.25 4.62
N VAL A 783 39.42 48.45 4.44
CA VAL A 783 38.87 49.75 4.04
C VAL A 783 39.07 50.78 5.14
N LEU A 784 38.78 50.41 6.39
CA LEU A 784 38.94 51.31 7.53
C LEU A 784 40.41 51.71 7.72
N LEU A 785 41.32 50.74 7.65
CA LEU A 785 42.77 50.97 7.76
C LEU A 785 43.29 51.77 6.56
N SER A 786 42.84 51.50 5.32
CA SER A 786 43.22 52.28 4.15
C SER A 786 42.75 53.74 4.23
N ILE A 787 41.58 54.02 4.80
CA ILE A 787 41.12 55.39 5.05
C ILE A 787 42.01 56.07 6.10
N ILE A 788 42.34 55.37 7.19
CA ILE A 788 43.22 55.89 8.25
C ILE A 788 44.62 56.19 7.69
N PHE A 789 45.24 55.23 7.00
CA PHE A 789 46.58 55.39 6.43
C PHE A 789 46.62 56.37 5.25
N GLY A 790 45.59 56.38 4.40
CA GLY A 790 45.47 57.34 3.29
C GLY A 790 45.28 58.77 3.79
N GLY A 791 44.47 58.98 4.84
CA GLY A 791 44.31 60.27 5.50
C GLY A 791 45.64 60.76 6.09
N LEU A 792 46.37 59.90 6.77
CA LEU A 792 47.72 60.21 7.30
C LEU A 792 48.70 60.59 6.18
N ALA A 793 48.66 59.90 5.03
CA ALA A 793 49.51 60.20 3.88
C ALA A 793 49.19 61.56 3.23
N ILE A 794 47.91 61.92 3.09
CA ILE A 794 47.49 63.23 2.53
C ILE A 794 47.95 64.38 3.44
N VAL A 795 47.81 64.23 4.76
CA VAL A 795 48.29 65.24 5.73
C VAL A 795 49.80 65.44 5.59
N ALA A 796 50.56 64.35 5.44
CA ALA A 796 52.00 64.40 5.18
C ALA A 796 52.35 65.09 3.84
N LEU A 797 51.55 64.87 2.78
CA LEU A 797 51.81 65.43 1.46
C LEU A 797 51.49 66.93 1.40
N ILE A 798 50.39 67.36 2.04
CA ILE A 798 50.02 68.79 2.17
C ILE A 798 51.11 69.54 2.93
N SER A 799 51.63 68.96 4.02
CA SER A 799 52.71 69.58 4.78
C SER A 799 54.02 69.69 3.97
N ILE A 800 54.35 68.70 3.12
CA ILE A 800 55.48 68.78 2.19
C ILE A 800 55.27 69.86 1.10
N ILE A 801 54.09 69.91 0.46
CA ILE A 801 53.79 70.91 -0.57
C ILE A 801 53.81 72.32 0.01
N TYR A 802 53.25 72.51 1.21
CA TYR A 802 53.31 73.79 1.91
C TYR A 802 54.76 74.24 2.12
N MET A 803 55.64 73.32 2.55
CA MET A 803 57.08 73.60 2.65
C MET A 803 57.73 73.95 1.29
N MET A 804 57.35 73.30 0.20
CA MET A 804 57.89 73.57 -1.14
C MET A 804 57.41 74.90 -1.73
N LEU A 805 56.13 75.24 -1.57
CA LEU A 805 55.58 76.53 -2.01
C LEU A 805 56.18 77.68 -1.21
N HIS A 806 56.38 77.49 0.10
CA HIS A 806 57.09 78.47 0.93
C HIS A 806 58.54 78.67 0.45
N ARG A 807 59.23 77.61 0.00
CA ARG A 807 60.56 77.73 -0.63
C ARG A 807 60.51 78.43 -1.99
N ARG A 808 59.55 78.12 -2.87
CA ARG A 808 59.42 78.76 -4.20
C ARG A 808 59.05 80.24 -4.12
N ARG A 809 58.19 80.64 -3.18
CA ARG A 809 57.80 82.05 -2.99
C ARG A 809 59.00 82.92 -2.61
N LYS A 810 59.99 82.38 -1.88
CA LYS A 810 61.27 83.06 -1.62
C LYS A 810 62.15 83.22 -2.87
N SER A 811 62.01 82.36 -3.88
CA SER A 811 62.86 82.42 -5.09
C SER A 811 62.34 83.37 -6.17
N ASN A 812 61.03 83.67 -6.23
CA ASN A 812 60.45 84.49 -7.29
C ASN A 812 60.39 86.00 -6.98
N MET A 813 60.81 86.46 -5.80
CA MET A 813 60.90 87.91 -5.52
C MET A 813 62.18 88.57 -6.04
N THR A 814 63.12 87.83 -6.64
CA THR A 814 64.42 88.38 -7.04
C THR A 814 64.59 88.70 -8.53
N MET A 815 63.62 88.43 -9.41
CA MET A 815 63.93 88.43 -10.86
C MET A 815 63.39 89.58 -11.72
N TRP A 816 62.63 90.55 -11.20
CA TRP A 816 62.12 91.69 -12.02
C TRP A 816 62.52 93.05 -11.40
N SER A 817 63.81 93.39 -11.47
CA SER A 817 64.31 94.76 -11.27
C SER A 817 65.55 95.02 -12.13
N SER A 818 65.38 95.09 -13.45
CA SER A 818 66.33 95.67 -14.41
C SER A 818 65.67 95.58 -15.78
N GLN A 819 65.75 96.55 -16.69
CA GLN A 819 66.46 97.82 -16.83
C GLN A 819 66.00 98.39 -18.19
N PRO A 820 66.42 99.59 -18.62
CA PRO A 820 67.39 100.48 -17.99
C PRO A 820 66.86 101.84 -17.56
#